data_AF-A0A642UJY0-F1
#
_entry.id   AF-A0A642UJY0-F1
#
_cell.length_a   1.000
_cell.length_b   1.000
_cell.length_c   1.000
_cell.angle_alpha   90.00
_cell.angle_beta   90.00
_cell.angle_gamma   90.00
#
_symmetry.space_group_name_H-M   'P 1'
#
loop_
_entity.id
_entity.type
_entity.pdbx_description
1 polymer ?
#
loop_
_entity_poly.entity_id
_entity_poly.type
_entity_poly.pdbx_seq_one_letter_code
_entity_poly.pdbx_strand_id
1 'polypeptide(L)'
;MSDPQGSGDDLDFDTRPLSTSSAKAADDVGELENVDLNDDGGDGDSALDQSLARDAAQMALEGKREPEPEKHLDDSFEDASEAPLRIGGTAGPKLPPRHIIDDCIRLDELVAADTSKLEETAHSYNKQTQNYFLQAKYNQLNRNFASKDAKQQEQINSGTENIKKTFDNIKQTVGGFSEMFEYKIDWDFWTRIVNNYEEVILNESDELNTLIMSGIPREFRGIIWQLVAKSKNFQMEEFYLQVKSEPSIHEKSIKRDLTRTSFFTNVEQVNKADELYNVIKAYSLFDPDVGYTQGMIFITVPLIMNMSEAECFCLLVTLMKEYNVRDMFCPEMKGLHLMLYEFDRLLEVYSPILYNHLAKQGIKSSMYASQWFLTFFAYKFPLDMVLRIYDIIITQGIESVLKLAVNLMIKNESQLLQLKFDKLLEYLKDKMFNVYVHDEFTRLEAPDAPSSKRSSTISKRFSLLAGAKRASDFNSGSANHPYYKLDAMVHDALQINVDPVELTKYEGEFERIYSTEEAKAGDIEKLRVENGKLRHIIKELETEYANFNRDHVDTVQNMVDTKVMLPEVRNDIEELELQIEKMEADIAEIESKTGHHADSGTSEEPRTPEQEDLPEALQNDIAELLVINAEETERFAELDDELARLVAEDQALTRELKQNSRKSWFSFAK
;
A
#
# COMPACT_ATOMS: atom_id res chain seq x y z
N MET A 1 26.29 -74.22 4.05
CA MET A 1 26.81 -75.25 3.13
C MET A 1 27.03 -74.57 1.79
N SER A 2 28.31 -74.40 1.45
CA SER A 2 28.84 -74.24 0.10
C SER A 2 28.63 -72.91 -0.66
N ASP A 3 29.58 -71.99 -0.48
CA ASP A 3 30.29 -71.31 -1.58
C ASP A 3 31.05 -72.36 -2.44
N PRO A 4 31.66 -72.08 -3.63
CA PRO A 4 32.22 -70.78 -4.07
C PRO A 4 32.26 -70.48 -5.61
N GLN A 5 32.91 -69.34 -5.95
CA GLN A 5 33.69 -69.01 -7.19
C GLN A 5 32.93 -68.79 -8.52
N GLY A 6 33.27 -67.81 -9.38
CA GLY A 6 34.34 -66.81 -9.42
C GLY A 6 34.47 -66.23 -10.86
N SER A 7 35.16 -65.07 -10.98
CA SER A 7 35.89 -64.51 -12.15
C SER A 7 35.15 -64.32 -13.50
N GLY A 8 35.31 -63.25 -14.29
CA GLY A 8 36.25 -62.13 -14.31
C GLY A 8 36.10 -61.41 -15.68
N ASP A 9 36.63 -60.18 -15.75
CA ASP A 9 37.26 -59.45 -16.88
C ASP A 9 36.50 -59.38 -18.24
N ASP A 10 36.35 -58.26 -18.96
CA ASP A 10 37.30 -57.24 -19.45
C ASP A 10 36.48 -56.05 -20.03
N LEU A 11 36.88 -54.77 -19.84
CA LEU A 11 37.47 -53.83 -20.83
C LEU A 11 36.70 -53.75 -22.18
N ASP A 12 36.35 -52.62 -22.79
CA ASP A 12 36.98 -51.30 -22.89
C ASP A 12 36.07 -50.36 -23.75
N PHE A 13 36.24 -49.04 -23.60
CA PHE A 13 36.18 -47.96 -24.63
C PHE A 13 34.94 -47.87 -25.59
N ASP A 14 34.39 -46.73 -25.99
CA ASP A 14 34.65 -45.31 -25.80
C ASP A 14 33.49 -44.52 -26.45
N THR A 15 33.41 -43.22 -26.16
CA THR A 15 32.86 -42.15 -27.03
C THR A 15 31.38 -42.13 -27.48
N ARG A 16 30.63 -41.25 -26.80
CA ARG A 16 29.77 -40.14 -27.31
C ARG A 16 29.93 -39.79 -28.82
N PRO A 17 28.93 -39.18 -29.53
CA PRO A 17 28.33 -37.90 -29.08
C PRO A 17 26.88 -37.54 -29.49
N LEU A 18 26.50 -36.40 -28.94
CA LEU A 18 25.27 -35.60 -29.04
C LEU A 18 25.01 -34.99 -30.43
N SER A 19 23.73 -34.73 -30.74
CA SER A 19 23.20 -33.50 -31.37
C SER A 19 21.69 -33.69 -31.61
N THR A 20 20.79 -33.03 -30.86
CA THR A 20 20.20 -31.67 -31.04
C THR A 20 19.32 -31.49 -32.28
N SER A 21 18.21 -30.76 -32.06
CA SER A 21 17.33 -30.08 -33.02
C SER A 21 16.11 -30.91 -33.48
N SER A 22 14.89 -30.41 -33.63
CA SER A 22 14.18 -29.17 -33.27
C SER A 22 12.74 -29.33 -33.81
N ALA A 23 11.81 -28.55 -33.25
CA ALA A 23 10.65 -27.94 -33.91
C ALA A 23 9.30 -28.67 -34.04
N LYS A 24 8.28 -27.92 -33.55
CA LYS A 24 6.92 -27.68 -34.10
C LYS A 24 5.91 -28.85 -34.05
N ALA A 25 4.60 -28.65 -33.93
CA ALA A 25 3.69 -27.54 -33.57
C ALA A 25 2.26 -28.13 -33.65
N ALA A 26 1.32 -27.44 -33.00
CA ALA A 26 -0.13 -27.37 -33.30
C ALA A 26 -1.08 -28.49 -32.81
N ASP A 27 -2.03 -28.03 -32.00
CA ASP A 27 -3.49 -28.24 -32.02
C ASP A 27 -4.07 -29.61 -32.38
N ASP A 28 -4.82 -30.21 -31.45
CA ASP A 28 -6.21 -30.57 -31.76
C ASP A 28 -7.12 -30.69 -30.52
N VAL A 29 -8.39 -30.41 -30.77
CA VAL A 29 -9.54 -30.33 -29.87
C VAL A 29 -10.08 -31.73 -29.55
N GLY A 30 -10.59 -31.92 -28.32
CA GLY A 30 -11.35 -33.12 -27.97
C GLY A 30 -12.02 -33.03 -26.60
N GLU A 31 -13.29 -32.61 -26.60
CA GLU A 31 -14.24 -32.83 -25.52
C GLU A 31 -14.31 -34.32 -25.14
N LEU A 32 -14.53 -34.63 -23.85
CA LEU A 32 -15.46 -35.68 -23.38
C LEU A 32 -15.59 -35.64 -21.83
N GLU A 33 -16.82 -35.34 -21.42
CA GLU A 33 -17.62 -35.89 -20.30
C GLU A 33 -17.06 -36.06 -18.88
N ASN A 34 -17.66 -35.28 -17.98
CA ASN A 34 -18.36 -35.66 -16.74
C ASN A 34 -17.95 -36.97 -16.03
N VAL A 35 -17.31 -36.80 -14.88
CA VAL A 35 -17.49 -37.69 -13.71
C VAL A 35 -17.64 -36.82 -12.46
N ASP A 36 -18.87 -36.80 -11.93
CA ASP A 36 -19.16 -36.42 -10.54
C ASP A 36 -18.46 -37.39 -9.57
N LEU A 37 -17.89 -36.86 -8.49
CA LEU A 37 -18.25 -37.17 -7.09
C LEU A 37 -17.12 -36.77 -6.11
N ASN A 38 -17.46 -35.80 -5.27
CA ASN A 38 -17.22 -35.77 -3.81
C ASN A 38 -15.81 -35.55 -3.23
N ASP A 39 -15.73 -34.41 -2.52
CA ASP A 39 -15.37 -34.31 -1.10
C ASP A 39 -13.88 -34.34 -0.74
N ASP A 40 -13.27 -33.15 -0.65
CA ASP A 40 -12.51 -32.73 0.54
C ASP A 40 -12.40 -31.19 0.57
N GLY A 41 -13.39 -30.55 1.16
CA GLY A 41 -13.47 -29.09 1.31
C GLY A 41 -13.11 -28.65 2.72
N GLY A 42 -11.84 -28.78 3.08
CA GLY A 42 -11.28 -28.27 4.34
C GLY A 42 -10.12 -27.31 4.07
N ASP A 43 -10.11 -26.18 4.80
CA ASP A 43 -8.98 -25.24 4.93
C ASP A 43 -8.65 -24.25 3.81
N GLY A 44 -9.66 -23.77 3.06
CA GLY A 44 -9.50 -22.64 2.12
C GLY A 44 -9.68 -21.23 2.71
N ASP A 45 -10.36 -21.09 3.86
CA ASP A 45 -10.87 -19.78 4.32
C ASP A 45 -9.82 -18.95 5.10
N SER A 46 -8.81 -19.57 5.71
CA SER A 46 -7.83 -18.85 6.55
C SER A 46 -6.68 -18.19 5.78
N ALA A 47 -6.42 -18.63 4.53
CA ALA A 47 -5.30 -18.13 3.73
C ALA A 47 -5.60 -16.77 3.07
N LEU A 48 -6.87 -16.51 2.74
CA LEU A 48 -7.35 -15.26 2.12
C LEU A 48 -7.72 -14.18 3.15
N ASP A 49 -8.09 -14.57 4.38
CA ASP A 49 -8.28 -13.66 5.51
C ASP A 49 -6.98 -12.93 5.92
N GLN A 50 -5.83 -13.55 5.62
CA GLN A 50 -4.53 -12.92 5.77
C GLN A 50 -4.18 -12.01 4.58
N SER A 51 -4.82 -12.08 3.42
CA SER A 51 -4.51 -11.20 2.27
C SER A 51 -5.08 -9.80 2.45
N LEU A 52 -6.32 -9.64 2.92
CA LEU A 52 -6.89 -8.31 3.22
C LEU A 52 -6.07 -7.54 4.27
N ALA A 53 -5.63 -8.25 5.31
CA ALA A 53 -4.80 -7.68 6.37
C ALA A 53 -3.34 -7.59 5.96
N ARG A 54 -2.80 -8.52 5.14
CA ARG A 54 -1.44 -8.42 4.61
C ARG A 54 -1.33 -7.36 3.55
N ASP A 55 -2.24 -7.21 2.61
CA ASP A 55 -2.11 -6.21 1.53
C ASP A 55 -2.21 -4.78 2.12
N ALA A 56 -3.11 -4.55 3.07
CA ALA A 56 -3.17 -3.30 3.83
C ALA A 56 -1.98 -3.11 4.81
N ALA A 57 -1.54 -4.16 5.50
CA ALA A 57 -0.39 -4.06 6.42
C ALA A 57 0.97 -4.08 5.69
N GLN A 58 1.07 -4.64 4.49
CA GLN A 58 2.28 -4.78 3.68
C GLN A 58 2.51 -3.50 2.90
N MET A 59 1.46 -2.81 2.43
CA MET A 59 1.58 -1.40 2.03
C MET A 59 2.03 -0.51 3.20
N ALA A 60 1.57 -0.79 4.43
CA ALA A 60 2.00 -0.05 5.63
C ALA A 60 3.39 -0.44 6.18
N LEU A 61 3.89 -1.66 5.89
CA LEU A 61 5.20 -2.17 6.33
C LEU A 61 6.30 -1.97 5.28
N GLU A 62 5.98 -1.88 3.99
CA GLU A 62 6.97 -1.59 2.94
C GLU A 62 7.49 -0.15 3.00
N GLY A 63 6.79 0.76 3.71
CA GLY A 63 7.30 2.07 4.12
C GLY A 63 8.17 2.07 5.39
N LYS A 64 8.33 0.93 6.08
CA LYS A 64 9.11 0.80 7.32
C LYS A 64 9.88 -0.52 7.37
N ARG A 65 11.01 -0.59 6.67
CA ARG A 65 12.10 -1.54 6.98
C ARG A 65 13.36 -0.76 7.36
N GLU A 66 13.51 -0.46 8.64
CA GLU A 66 14.84 -0.29 9.24
C GLU A 66 15.46 -1.67 9.49
N PRO A 67 16.76 -1.87 9.24
CA PRO A 67 17.42 -3.15 9.51
C PRO A 67 17.77 -3.29 11.00
N GLU A 68 17.40 -4.43 11.60
CA GLU A 68 17.86 -4.83 12.94
C GLU A 68 19.39 -5.05 12.99
N PRO A 69 20.06 -4.78 14.13
CA PRO A 69 21.49 -4.98 14.28
C PRO A 69 21.81 -6.44 14.62
N GLU A 70 22.79 -7.00 13.92
CA GLU A 70 23.34 -8.32 14.20
C GLU A 70 24.04 -8.38 15.57
N LYS A 71 23.83 -9.51 16.24
CA LYS A 71 24.44 -9.92 17.51
C LYS A 71 25.95 -10.03 17.36
N HIS A 72 26.70 -9.33 18.21
CA HIS A 72 28.09 -9.68 18.49
C HIS A 72 28.27 -10.05 19.97
N LEU A 73 29.06 -11.10 20.13
CA LEU A 73 29.27 -11.95 21.30
C LEU A 73 29.79 -11.20 22.53
N ASP A 74 29.30 -11.65 23.70
CA ASP A 74 29.92 -11.44 25.01
C ASP A 74 31.37 -11.91 25.01
N ASP A 75 32.28 -11.03 25.41
CA ASP A 75 33.47 -11.42 26.16
C ASP A 75 33.65 -10.42 27.31
N SER A 76 33.31 -10.90 28.50
CA SER A 76 33.44 -10.22 29.78
C SER A 76 34.88 -10.33 30.28
N PHE A 77 35.59 -9.22 30.54
CA PHE A 77 36.64 -9.20 31.57
C PHE A 77 36.90 -7.78 32.11
N GLU A 78 36.53 -7.64 33.39
CA GLU A 78 37.14 -6.90 34.50
C GLU A 78 37.55 -5.42 34.42
N ASP A 79 37.00 -4.74 35.43
CA ASP A 79 37.26 -3.44 36.01
C ASP A 79 38.73 -3.27 36.46
N ALA A 80 39.37 -2.17 36.05
CA ALA A 80 40.60 -1.68 36.67
C ALA A 80 40.73 -0.16 36.50
N SER A 81 40.49 0.53 37.61
CA SER A 81 40.80 1.93 37.87
C SER A 81 42.31 2.21 37.97
N GLU A 82 42.67 3.45 37.63
CA GLU A 82 43.83 4.25 38.10
C GLU A 82 44.97 4.61 37.12
N ALA A 83 45.00 5.92 36.82
CA ALA A 83 46.14 6.84 36.82
C ALA A 83 47.03 7.03 35.56
N PRO A 84 47.58 8.26 35.36
CA PRO A 84 47.75 8.86 34.04
C PRO A 84 49.21 8.96 33.57
N LEU A 85 49.45 8.77 32.28
CA LEU A 85 50.71 9.14 31.64
C LEU A 85 50.46 9.95 30.37
N ARG A 86 50.94 11.19 30.38
CA ARG A 86 51.13 12.04 29.20
C ARG A 86 52.28 11.48 28.35
N ILE A 87 52.11 11.48 27.03
CA ILE A 87 52.99 12.07 25.98
C ILE A 87 52.64 11.44 24.62
N GLY A 88 52.55 12.28 23.57
CA GLY A 88 52.79 11.86 22.19
C GLY A 88 51.65 12.12 21.23
N GLY A 89 51.70 13.24 20.51
CA GLY A 89 50.80 13.51 19.41
C GLY A 89 51.22 12.76 18.14
N THR A 90 50.25 12.13 17.49
CA THR A 90 50.17 11.97 16.03
C THR A 90 48.69 12.06 15.64
N ALA A 91 48.39 12.91 14.67
CA ALA A 91 47.04 13.23 14.25
C ALA A 91 46.43 12.07 13.45
N GLY A 92 45.42 11.40 14.00
CA GLY A 92 44.49 10.57 13.23
C GLY A 92 43.53 11.45 12.40
N PRO A 93 42.98 10.93 11.28
CA PRO A 93 42.10 11.69 10.40
C PRO A 93 40.86 12.18 11.17
N LYS A 94 40.58 13.48 11.08
CA LYS A 94 39.39 14.09 11.70
C LYS A 94 38.14 13.51 11.05
N LEU A 95 37.37 12.75 11.81
CA LEU A 95 36.00 12.38 11.46
C LEU A 95 35.18 13.68 11.22
N PRO A 96 34.34 13.73 10.18
CA PRO A 96 33.47 14.88 9.94
C PRO A 96 32.54 15.08 11.15
N PRO A 97 32.19 16.33 11.49
CA PRO A 97 31.35 16.61 12.65
C PRO A 97 29.98 15.99 12.43
N ARG A 98 29.62 15.03 13.29
CA ARG A 98 28.23 14.57 13.40
C ARG A 98 27.43 15.75 13.92
N HIS A 99 26.56 16.31 13.08
CA HIS A 99 25.50 17.17 13.58
C HIS A 99 24.67 16.35 14.57
N ILE A 100 24.58 16.83 15.80
CA ILE A 100 23.65 16.30 16.78
C ILE A 100 22.26 16.51 16.18
N ILE A 101 21.51 15.42 16.00
CA ILE A 101 20.09 15.50 15.70
C ILE A 101 19.44 16.01 16.99
N ASP A 102 19.34 17.34 17.13
CA ASP A 102 18.75 18.00 18.29
C ASP A 102 17.21 18.00 18.27
N ASP A 103 16.58 17.29 17.33
CA ASP A 103 15.12 17.09 17.31
C ASP A 103 14.73 15.81 18.04
N CYS A 104 15.15 15.68 19.30
CA CYS A 104 14.39 14.89 20.25
C CYS A 104 13.16 15.72 20.64
N ILE A 105 12.08 15.46 19.91
CA ILE A 105 10.70 15.93 20.12
C ILE A 105 10.43 16.05 21.62
N ARG A 106 10.41 17.29 22.12
CA ARG A 106 9.69 17.60 23.36
C ARG A 106 8.21 17.51 23.02
N LEU A 107 7.54 16.50 23.55
CA LEU A 107 6.09 16.25 23.47
C LEU A 107 5.22 17.42 24.02
N ASP A 108 5.83 18.49 24.54
CA ASP A 108 5.15 19.58 25.24
C ASP A 108 4.97 20.87 24.42
N GLU A 109 5.41 20.94 23.16
CA GLU A 109 5.05 22.08 22.29
C GLU A 109 3.64 21.89 21.68
N LEU A 110 2.63 22.04 22.55
CA LEU A 110 1.24 22.28 22.18
C LEU A 110 1.12 23.66 21.51
N VAL A 111 1.59 23.81 20.27
CA VAL A 111 1.37 25.00 19.46
C VAL A 111 0.26 24.74 18.45
N ALA A 112 -0.83 25.49 18.63
CA ALA A 112 -1.97 25.75 17.75
C ALA A 112 -2.38 24.60 16.80
N ALA A 113 -3.25 23.71 17.29
CA ALA A 113 -4.24 23.14 16.38
C ALA A 113 -5.03 24.29 15.74
N ASP A 114 -5.52 24.15 14.51
CA ASP A 114 -6.35 25.13 13.80
C ASP A 114 -7.47 25.62 14.73
N THR A 115 -7.25 26.75 15.41
CA THR A 115 -8.16 27.24 16.45
C THR A 115 -9.52 27.56 15.83
N SER A 116 -9.53 27.93 14.55
CA SER A 116 -10.74 28.14 13.75
C SER A 116 -11.59 26.87 13.60
N LYS A 117 -11.00 25.73 13.23
CA LYS A 117 -11.75 24.46 13.09
C LYS A 117 -12.29 23.98 14.43
N LEU A 118 -11.50 24.09 15.49
CA LEU A 118 -11.90 23.74 16.86
C LEU A 118 -13.01 24.67 17.40
N GLU A 119 -12.92 25.97 17.12
CA GLU A 119 -13.98 26.93 17.45
C GLU A 119 -15.25 26.64 16.65
N GLU A 120 -15.15 26.39 15.33
CA GLU A 120 -16.32 26.04 14.51
C GLU A 120 -17.02 24.76 14.97
N THR A 121 -16.28 23.72 15.32
CA THR A 121 -16.86 22.49 15.89
C THR A 121 -17.47 22.76 17.26
N ALA A 122 -16.78 23.50 18.14
CA ALA A 122 -17.31 23.83 19.47
C ALA A 122 -18.62 24.62 19.44
N HIS A 123 -18.84 25.47 18.41
CA HIS A 123 -20.10 26.22 18.24
C HIS A 123 -21.20 25.40 17.54
N SER A 124 -20.89 24.21 17.02
CA SER A 124 -21.84 23.40 16.26
C SER A 124 -22.82 22.58 17.11
N TYR A 125 -22.61 22.47 18.43
CA TYR A 125 -23.46 21.70 19.34
C TYR A 125 -23.50 22.27 20.77
N ASN A 126 -24.58 21.98 21.51
CA ASN A 126 -24.69 22.35 22.91
C ASN A 126 -24.17 21.24 23.83
N LYS A 127 -23.09 21.52 24.59
CA LYS A 127 -22.49 20.60 25.58
C LYS A 127 -23.39 20.26 26.77
N GLN A 128 -24.45 21.04 27.02
CA GLN A 128 -25.38 20.79 28.13
C GLN A 128 -26.38 19.66 27.83
N THR A 129 -26.57 19.33 26.55
CA THR A 129 -27.46 18.24 26.11
C THR A 129 -26.68 16.94 26.01
N GLN A 130 -27.26 15.81 26.45
CA GLN A 130 -26.62 14.49 26.31
C GLN A 130 -26.44 14.04 24.84
N ASN A 131 -27.04 14.77 23.88
CA ASN A 131 -27.17 14.38 22.47
C ASN A 131 -26.43 15.30 21.49
N TYR A 132 -25.21 15.70 21.84
CA TYR A 132 -24.44 16.64 21.04
C TYR A 132 -24.13 16.13 19.62
N PHE A 133 -23.95 14.83 19.38
CA PHE A 133 -23.71 14.30 18.02
C PHE A 133 -24.91 14.43 17.09
N LEU A 134 -26.12 14.16 17.59
CA LEU A 134 -27.34 14.27 16.79
C LEU A 134 -27.53 15.71 16.31
N GLN A 135 -27.33 16.68 17.22
CA GLN A 135 -27.44 18.10 16.90
C GLN A 135 -26.28 18.59 16.03
N ALA A 136 -25.03 18.19 16.33
CA ALA A 136 -23.85 18.53 15.53
C ALA A 136 -24.03 18.03 14.09
N LYS A 137 -24.45 16.77 13.93
CA LYS A 137 -24.64 16.16 12.61
C LYS A 137 -25.75 16.84 11.83
N TYR A 138 -26.88 17.13 12.48
CA TYR A 138 -27.96 17.88 11.86
C TYR A 138 -27.48 19.26 11.36
N ASN A 139 -26.74 20.00 12.19
CA ASN A 139 -26.20 21.31 11.83
C ASN A 139 -25.19 21.20 10.67
N GLN A 140 -24.35 20.17 10.65
CA GLN A 140 -23.43 19.90 9.54
C GLN A 140 -24.18 19.65 8.23
N LEU A 141 -25.17 18.75 8.25
CA LEU A 141 -26.00 18.45 7.07
C LEU A 141 -26.77 19.67 6.58
N ASN A 142 -27.24 20.53 7.50
CA ASN A 142 -27.90 21.79 7.15
C ASN A 142 -26.94 22.81 6.54
N ARG A 143 -25.71 22.93 7.05
CA ARG A 143 -24.68 23.79 6.44
C ARG A 143 -24.35 23.32 5.02
N ASN A 144 -24.13 22.02 4.83
CA ASN A 144 -23.86 21.43 3.52
C ASN A 144 -25.06 21.60 2.57
N PHE A 145 -26.28 21.49 3.08
CA PHE A 145 -27.49 21.76 2.31
C PHE A 145 -27.58 23.24 1.90
N ALA A 146 -27.29 24.17 2.81
CA ALA A 146 -27.31 25.61 2.54
C ALA A 146 -26.24 26.04 1.53
N SER A 147 -25.09 25.36 1.48
CA SER A 147 -24.04 25.63 0.50
C SER A 147 -24.34 25.09 -0.91
N LYS A 148 -25.36 24.23 -1.08
CA LYS A 148 -25.73 23.69 -2.40
C LYS A 148 -26.45 24.73 -3.27
N ASP A 149 -26.40 24.51 -4.58
CA ASP A 149 -27.11 25.35 -5.55
C ASP A 149 -28.63 25.34 -5.33
N ALA A 150 -29.30 26.44 -5.66
CA ALA A 150 -30.75 26.58 -5.52
C ALA A 150 -31.54 25.45 -6.23
N LYS A 151 -31.05 24.97 -7.37
CA LYS A 151 -31.65 23.83 -8.09
C LYS A 151 -31.56 22.55 -7.26
N GLN A 152 -30.42 22.26 -6.64
CA GLN A 152 -30.24 21.06 -5.83
C GLN A 152 -31.08 21.12 -4.55
N GLN A 153 -31.18 22.29 -3.94
CA GLN A 153 -32.04 22.52 -2.76
C GLN A 153 -33.52 22.26 -3.08
N GLU A 154 -34.02 22.76 -4.20
CA GLU A 154 -35.39 22.53 -4.65
C GLU A 154 -35.67 21.03 -4.89
N GLN A 155 -34.72 20.30 -5.48
CA GLN A 155 -34.85 18.86 -5.71
C GLN A 155 -34.91 18.05 -4.42
N ILE A 156 -34.07 18.39 -3.43
CA ILE A 156 -34.08 17.73 -2.11
C ILE A 156 -35.38 18.06 -1.35
N ASN A 157 -35.87 19.30 -1.43
CA ASN A 157 -37.15 19.68 -0.83
C ASN A 157 -38.33 18.94 -1.49
N SER A 158 -38.34 18.82 -2.82
CA SER A 158 -39.30 18.01 -3.56
C SER A 158 -39.21 16.51 -3.21
N GLY A 159 -37.98 15.99 -3.06
CA GLY A 159 -37.72 14.65 -2.57
C GLY A 159 -38.29 14.42 -1.17
N THR A 160 -38.12 15.39 -0.27
CA THR A 160 -38.66 15.35 1.10
C THR A 160 -40.19 15.30 1.10
N GLU A 161 -40.86 16.06 0.23
CA GLU A 161 -42.32 15.97 0.06
C GLU A 161 -42.77 14.61 -0.48
N ASN A 162 -41.97 13.97 -1.34
CA ASN A 162 -42.24 12.61 -1.78
C ASN A 162 -42.07 11.58 -0.64
N ILE A 163 -41.04 11.73 0.20
CA ILE A 163 -40.83 10.92 1.41
C ILE A 163 -42.08 10.97 2.31
N LYS A 164 -42.62 12.18 2.55
CA LYS A 164 -43.84 12.36 3.36
C LYS A 164 -45.04 11.59 2.78
N LYS A 165 -45.27 11.70 1.46
CA LYS A 165 -46.34 10.96 0.78
C LYS A 165 -46.17 9.45 0.88
N THR A 166 -44.96 8.95 0.67
CA THR A 166 -44.67 7.51 0.81
C THR A 166 -44.90 7.05 2.24
N PHE A 167 -44.49 7.83 3.23
CA PHE A 167 -44.74 7.52 4.64
C PHE A 167 -46.23 7.46 4.95
N ASP A 168 -47.04 8.42 4.47
CA ASP A 168 -48.49 8.42 4.68
C ASP A 168 -49.17 7.18 4.06
N ASN A 169 -48.72 6.75 2.88
CA ASN A 169 -49.20 5.52 2.25
C ASN A 169 -48.87 4.27 3.08
N ILE A 170 -47.66 4.21 3.64
CA ILE A 170 -47.25 3.13 4.54
C ILE A 170 -48.07 3.18 5.83
N LYS A 171 -48.27 4.36 6.42
CA LYS A 171 -49.10 4.54 7.62
C LYS A 171 -50.53 4.06 7.39
N GLN A 172 -51.13 4.36 6.24
CA GLN A 172 -52.47 3.88 5.91
C GLN A 172 -52.52 2.36 5.74
N THR A 173 -51.52 1.78 5.08
CA THR A 173 -51.46 0.34 4.81
C THR A 173 -51.14 -0.45 6.07
N VAL A 174 -50.04 -0.12 6.74
CA VAL A 174 -49.49 -0.82 7.91
C VAL A 174 -50.26 -0.47 9.18
N GLY A 175 -50.71 0.78 9.34
CA GLY A 175 -51.54 1.19 10.47
C GLY A 175 -52.88 0.44 10.53
N GLY A 176 -53.42 0.03 9.38
CA GLY A 176 -54.59 -0.86 9.30
C GLY A 176 -54.33 -2.29 9.79
N PHE A 177 -53.07 -2.73 9.83
CA PHE A 177 -52.63 -4.04 10.33
C PHE A 177 -51.85 -3.93 11.64
N SER A 178 -51.97 -2.82 12.37
CA SER A 178 -51.14 -2.55 13.56
C SER A 178 -51.28 -3.62 14.66
N GLU A 179 -52.41 -4.32 14.73
CA GLU A 179 -52.66 -5.42 15.69
C GLU A 179 -51.92 -6.72 15.35
N MET A 180 -51.38 -6.83 14.13
CA MET A 180 -50.68 -8.02 13.63
C MET A 180 -49.17 -8.00 13.91
N PHE A 181 -48.63 -6.88 14.37
CA PHE A 181 -47.20 -6.73 14.68
C PHE A 181 -46.90 -7.14 16.13
N GLU A 182 -45.77 -7.81 16.32
CA GLU A 182 -45.26 -8.20 17.64
C GLU A 182 -44.78 -7.00 18.49
N TYR A 183 -44.66 -5.81 17.90
CA TYR A 183 -44.23 -4.58 18.56
C TYR A 183 -45.16 -3.40 18.21
N LYS A 184 -45.35 -2.50 19.18
CA LYS A 184 -46.20 -1.32 19.04
C LYS A 184 -45.42 -0.18 18.35
N ILE A 185 -45.92 0.27 17.20
CA ILE A 185 -45.37 1.42 16.47
C ILE A 185 -46.05 2.70 16.98
N ASP A 186 -45.26 3.69 17.41
CA ASP A 186 -45.75 5.03 17.72
C ASP A 186 -45.93 5.87 16.44
N TRP A 187 -47.04 5.64 15.75
CA TRP A 187 -47.35 6.34 14.50
C TRP A 187 -47.43 7.86 14.66
N ASP A 188 -47.87 8.36 15.81
CA ASP A 188 -48.07 9.79 16.02
C ASP A 188 -46.74 10.52 16.12
N PHE A 189 -45.78 9.93 16.85
CA PHE A 189 -44.42 10.45 16.94
C PHE A 189 -43.68 10.41 15.60
N TRP A 190 -43.67 9.25 14.91
CA TRP A 190 -42.99 9.14 13.62
C TRP A 190 -43.61 10.04 12.54
N THR A 191 -44.92 10.29 12.61
CA THR A 191 -45.57 11.29 11.74
C THR A 191 -45.06 12.70 12.01
N ARG A 192 -44.82 13.06 13.27
CA ARG A 192 -44.27 14.37 13.66
C ARG A 192 -42.85 14.54 13.11
N ILE A 193 -42.00 13.52 13.24
CA ILE A 193 -40.64 13.51 12.68
C ILE A 193 -40.67 13.72 11.16
N VAL A 194 -41.49 12.95 10.45
CA VAL A 194 -41.53 12.99 8.98
C VAL A 194 -42.03 14.34 8.48
N ASN A 195 -42.96 14.98 9.21
CA ASN A 195 -43.50 16.27 8.84
C ASN A 195 -42.59 17.44 9.23
N ASN A 196 -41.96 17.41 10.41
CA ASN A 196 -41.15 18.51 10.93
C ASN A 196 -39.90 18.04 11.69
N TYR A 197 -38.98 17.39 10.96
CA TYR A 197 -37.73 16.87 11.54
C TYR A 197 -36.88 17.97 12.21
N GLU A 198 -36.83 19.17 11.63
CA GLU A 198 -36.08 20.32 12.16
C GLU A 198 -36.57 20.74 13.55
N GLU A 199 -37.88 20.88 13.73
CA GLU A 199 -38.47 21.27 15.01
C GLU A 199 -38.23 20.21 16.09
N VAL A 200 -38.35 18.93 15.74
CA VAL A 200 -38.19 17.81 16.68
C VAL A 200 -36.74 17.70 17.17
N ILE A 201 -35.73 17.92 16.32
CA ILE A 201 -34.32 17.87 16.77
C ILE A 201 -34.00 19.03 17.70
N LEU A 202 -34.50 20.23 17.40
CA LEU A 202 -34.17 21.44 18.16
C LEU A 202 -34.88 21.46 19.53
N ASN A 203 -36.11 20.93 19.60
CA ASN A 203 -36.95 21.03 20.80
C ASN A 203 -37.09 19.71 21.59
N GLU A 204 -37.03 18.55 20.92
CA GLU A 204 -37.34 17.21 21.46
C GLU A 204 -36.18 16.20 21.23
N SER A 205 -34.94 16.68 21.27
CA SER A 205 -33.74 15.86 20.97
C SER A 205 -33.61 14.59 21.83
N ASP A 206 -33.92 14.68 23.13
CA ASP A 206 -33.82 13.55 24.07
C ASP A 206 -34.84 12.44 23.78
N GLU A 207 -36.07 12.83 23.42
CA GLU A 207 -37.14 11.89 23.06
C GLU A 207 -36.82 11.19 21.74
N LEU A 208 -36.33 11.94 20.75
CA LEU A 208 -35.86 11.41 19.48
C LEU A 208 -34.72 10.39 19.67
N ASN A 209 -33.72 10.69 20.51
CA ASN A 209 -32.62 9.78 20.77
C ASN A 209 -33.10 8.50 21.48
N THR A 210 -34.00 8.62 22.47
CA THR A 210 -34.59 7.47 23.17
C THR A 210 -35.35 6.54 22.23
N LEU A 211 -36.01 7.11 21.21
CA LEU A 211 -36.75 6.33 20.22
C LEU A 211 -35.82 5.73 19.15
N ILE A 212 -34.76 6.43 18.75
CA ILE A 212 -33.69 5.84 17.92
C ILE A 212 -32.99 4.70 18.68
N MET A 213 -32.81 4.81 20.00
CA MET A 213 -32.30 3.75 20.89
C MET A 213 -33.23 2.54 20.96
N SER A 214 -34.54 2.78 20.99
CA SER A 214 -35.57 1.73 20.99
C SER A 214 -35.75 1.09 19.60
N GLY A 215 -35.30 1.77 18.54
CA GLY A 215 -35.19 1.25 17.20
C GLY A 215 -36.18 1.83 16.21
N ILE A 216 -35.68 2.05 14.98
CA ILE A 216 -36.51 2.50 13.87
C ILE A 216 -37.28 1.28 13.33
N PRO A 217 -38.61 1.32 13.25
CA PRO A 217 -39.41 0.23 12.68
C PRO A 217 -38.99 -0.11 11.25
N ARG A 218 -38.91 -1.41 10.94
CA ARG A 218 -38.40 -1.91 9.66
C ARG A 218 -39.24 -1.45 8.46
N GLU A 219 -40.53 -1.22 8.66
CA GLU A 219 -41.50 -0.90 7.59
C GLU A 219 -41.20 0.45 6.91
N PHE A 220 -40.63 1.39 7.65
CA PHE A 220 -40.32 2.73 7.14
C PHE A 220 -38.88 3.17 7.46
N ARG A 221 -38.00 2.23 7.84
CA ARG A 221 -36.60 2.53 8.16
C ARG A 221 -35.87 3.24 7.03
N GLY A 222 -36.00 2.75 5.79
CA GLY A 222 -35.40 3.37 4.61
C GLY A 222 -35.86 4.82 4.39
N ILE A 223 -37.13 5.12 4.68
CA ILE A 223 -37.71 6.46 4.57
C ILE A 223 -37.08 7.41 5.58
N ILE A 224 -36.95 6.98 6.85
CA ILE A 224 -36.34 7.79 7.90
C ILE A 224 -34.87 8.04 7.60
N TRP A 225 -34.14 7.03 7.13
CA TRP A 225 -32.75 7.20 6.71
C TRP A 225 -32.58 8.25 5.62
N GLN A 226 -33.43 8.22 4.58
CA GLN A 226 -33.40 9.21 3.51
C GLN A 226 -33.77 10.61 3.98
N LEU A 227 -34.75 10.71 4.89
CA LEU A 227 -35.18 11.98 5.48
C LEU A 227 -34.05 12.62 6.29
N VAL A 228 -33.46 11.85 7.21
CA VAL A 228 -32.39 12.31 8.11
C VAL A 228 -31.15 12.70 7.31
N ALA A 229 -30.75 11.89 6.34
CA ALA A 229 -29.58 12.15 5.51
C ALA A 229 -29.83 13.20 4.41
N LYS A 230 -31.08 13.63 4.18
CA LYS A 230 -31.49 14.49 3.06
C LYS A 230 -31.02 13.94 1.70
N SER A 231 -31.10 12.63 1.52
CA SER A 231 -30.47 11.93 0.38
C SER A 231 -31.35 11.78 -0.85
N LYS A 232 -32.68 11.96 -0.74
CA LYS A 232 -33.59 11.75 -1.87
C LYS A 232 -33.44 12.86 -2.91
N ASN A 233 -32.96 12.48 -4.10
CA ASN A 233 -32.67 13.41 -5.20
C ASN A 233 -33.00 12.77 -6.56
N PHE A 234 -34.03 13.29 -7.23
CA PHE A 234 -34.50 12.76 -8.52
C PHE A 234 -33.47 12.81 -9.64
N GLN A 235 -32.59 13.82 -9.67
CA GLN A 235 -31.54 13.90 -10.69
C GLN A 235 -30.51 12.80 -10.51
N MET A 236 -30.22 12.45 -9.26
CA MET A 236 -29.29 11.36 -8.94
C MET A 236 -29.91 9.99 -9.27
N GLU A 237 -31.21 9.83 -9.07
CA GLU A 237 -31.96 8.65 -9.52
C GLU A 237 -31.98 8.54 -11.06
N GLU A 238 -32.16 9.65 -11.77
CA GLU A 238 -32.10 9.66 -13.25
C GLU A 238 -30.69 9.33 -13.75
N PHE A 239 -29.67 9.92 -13.13
CA PHE A 239 -28.27 9.59 -13.41
C PHE A 239 -27.99 8.11 -13.17
N TYR A 240 -28.49 7.55 -12.07
CA TYR A 240 -28.38 6.12 -11.79
C TYR A 240 -28.96 5.25 -12.91
N LEU A 241 -30.15 5.60 -13.41
CA LEU A 241 -30.81 4.88 -14.50
C LEU A 241 -30.03 4.92 -15.81
N GLN A 242 -29.25 5.98 -16.06
CA GLN A 242 -28.36 6.09 -17.21
C GLN A 242 -27.09 5.24 -17.02
N VAL A 243 -26.44 5.36 -15.86
CA VAL A 243 -25.14 4.75 -15.59
C VAL A 243 -25.21 3.25 -15.31
N LYS A 244 -26.35 2.72 -14.82
CA LYS A 244 -26.48 1.29 -14.54
C LYS A 244 -26.26 0.39 -15.76
N SER A 245 -26.44 0.92 -16.98
CA SER A 245 -26.23 0.17 -18.23
C SER A 245 -24.80 0.26 -18.76
N GLU A 246 -23.98 1.19 -18.24
CA GLU A 246 -22.59 1.36 -18.67
C GLU A 246 -21.68 0.27 -18.08
N PRO A 247 -20.62 -0.14 -18.81
CA PRO A 247 -19.67 -1.15 -18.34
C PRO A 247 -18.66 -0.55 -17.34
N SER A 248 -18.25 -1.32 -16.33
CA SER A 248 -17.21 -0.93 -15.36
C SER A 248 -15.99 -1.83 -15.44
N ILE A 249 -14.79 -1.28 -15.18
CA ILE A 249 -13.56 -2.06 -15.06
C ILE A 249 -13.57 -3.01 -13.85
N HIS A 250 -14.43 -2.73 -12.86
CA HIS A 250 -14.47 -3.44 -11.58
C HIS A 250 -15.46 -4.62 -11.53
N GLU A 251 -16.18 -4.90 -12.62
CA GLU A 251 -17.25 -5.91 -12.63
C GLU A 251 -16.82 -7.30 -12.13
N LYS A 252 -15.61 -7.73 -12.49
CA LYS A 252 -15.06 -9.02 -12.03
C LYS A 252 -14.86 -9.06 -10.52
N SER A 253 -14.33 -7.98 -9.94
CA SER A 253 -14.10 -7.84 -8.50
C SER A 253 -15.42 -7.79 -7.74
N ILE A 254 -16.40 -7.03 -8.25
CA ILE A 254 -17.74 -6.93 -7.65
C ILE A 254 -18.42 -8.30 -7.65
N LYS A 255 -18.42 -9.03 -8.77
CA LYS A 255 -19.03 -10.38 -8.86
C LYS A 255 -18.40 -11.37 -7.88
N ARG A 256 -17.08 -11.34 -7.74
CA ARG A 256 -16.34 -12.21 -6.82
C ARG A 256 -16.69 -11.94 -5.36
N ASP A 257 -16.85 -10.70 -4.96
CA ASP A 257 -17.18 -10.38 -3.57
C ASP A 257 -18.68 -10.59 -3.28
N LEU A 258 -19.54 -10.44 -4.30
CA LEU A 258 -20.98 -10.74 -4.19
C LEU A 258 -21.22 -12.22 -3.87
N THR A 259 -20.47 -13.15 -4.49
CA THR A 259 -20.58 -14.58 -4.19
C THR A 259 -20.06 -14.95 -2.79
N ARG A 260 -19.11 -14.18 -2.24
CA ARG A 260 -18.55 -14.40 -0.89
C ARG A 260 -19.40 -13.81 0.23
N THR A 261 -20.35 -12.94 -0.10
CA THR A 261 -21.14 -12.22 0.90
C THR A 261 -22.25 -13.13 1.44
N SER A 262 -22.10 -13.57 2.70
CA SER A 262 -22.94 -14.57 3.37
C SER A 262 -24.42 -14.19 3.57
N PHE A 263 -24.81 -12.97 3.18
CA PHE A 263 -26.18 -12.46 3.28
C PHE A 263 -27.14 -12.97 2.20
N PHE A 264 -26.68 -13.66 1.15
CA PHE A 264 -27.49 -14.02 -0.03
C PHE A 264 -27.99 -15.47 -0.06
N THR A 265 -28.45 -16.02 1.07
CA THR A 265 -28.84 -17.45 1.14
C THR A 265 -30.26 -17.75 0.66
N ASN A 266 -31.12 -16.76 0.36
CA ASN A 266 -32.54 -16.98 0.00
C ASN A 266 -32.93 -16.47 -1.40
N VAL A 267 -33.96 -17.09 -2.01
CA VAL A 267 -34.49 -16.79 -3.35
C VAL A 267 -34.93 -15.33 -3.55
N GLU A 268 -35.50 -14.69 -2.52
CA GLU A 268 -35.90 -13.28 -2.55
C GLU A 268 -34.68 -12.32 -2.51
N GLN A 269 -33.55 -12.82 -2.01
CA GLN A 269 -32.27 -12.09 -1.97
C GLN A 269 -31.48 -12.26 -3.27
N VAL A 270 -31.78 -13.28 -4.09
CA VAL A 270 -31.19 -13.45 -5.42
C VAL A 270 -31.59 -12.30 -6.34
N ASN A 271 -32.85 -11.85 -6.31
CA ASN A 271 -33.29 -10.69 -7.10
C ASN A 271 -32.58 -9.39 -6.65
N LYS A 272 -32.34 -9.23 -5.35
CA LYS A 272 -31.60 -8.09 -4.81
C LYS A 272 -30.09 -8.15 -5.04
N ALA A 273 -29.54 -9.31 -5.40
CA ALA A 273 -28.12 -9.45 -5.72
C ALA A 273 -27.78 -8.71 -7.02
N ASP A 274 -28.66 -8.77 -8.02
CA ASP A 274 -28.52 -8.03 -9.28
C ASP A 274 -28.67 -6.51 -9.05
N GLU A 275 -29.64 -6.10 -8.24
CA GLU A 275 -29.82 -4.70 -7.85
C GLU A 275 -28.58 -4.16 -7.11
N LEU A 276 -28.05 -4.93 -6.15
CA LEU A 276 -26.83 -4.59 -5.45
C LEU A 276 -25.62 -4.47 -6.38
N TYR A 277 -25.48 -5.42 -7.31
CA TYR A 277 -24.43 -5.40 -8.32
C TYR A 277 -24.50 -4.10 -9.14
N ASN A 278 -25.69 -3.72 -9.59
CA ASN A 278 -25.88 -2.50 -10.38
C ASN A 278 -25.59 -1.23 -9.57
N VAL A 279 -26.02 -1.15 -8.31
CA VAL A 279 -25.75 0.02 -7.43
C VAL A 279 -24.25 0.23 -7.25
N ILE A 280 -23.51 -0.84 -6.93
CA ILE A 280 -22.07 -0.76 -6.70
C ILE A 280 -21.32 -0.48 -7.99
N LYS A 281 -21.75 -1.09 -9.09
CA LYS A 281 -21.21 -0.78 -10.42
C LYS A 281 -21.40 0.70 -10.76
N ALA A 282 -22.61 1.22 -10.59
CA ALA A 282 -22.91 2.62 -10.85
C ALA A 282 -22.10 3.56 -9.94
N TYR A 283 -21.91 3.20 -8.67
CA TYR A 283 -21.05 3.97 -7.76
C TYR A 283 -19.59 4.00 -8.25
N SER A 284 -19.05 2.85 -8.67
CA SER A 284 -17.67 2.78 -9.19
C SER A 284 -17.42 3.67 -10.41
N LEU A 285 -18.48 3.95 -11.20
CA LEU A 285 -18.45 4.85 -12.34
C LEU A 285 -18.69 6.30 -11.95
N PHE A 286 -19.43 6.54 -10.87
CA PHE A 286 -19.72 7.87 -10.35
C PHE A 286 -18.51 8.52 -9.68
N ASP A 287 -17.69 7.74 -8.97
CA ASP A 287 -16.50 8.21 -8.27
C ASP A 287 -15.28 7.38 -8.67
N PRO A 288 -14.60 7.73 -9.78
CA PRO A 288 -13.49 6.94 -10.32
C PRO A 288 -12.23 6.95 -9.44
N ASP A 289 -12.07 7.94 -8.55
CA ASP A 289 -10.90 8.00 -7.66
C ASP A 289 -10.94 6.91 -6.59
N VAL A 290 -12.14 6.56 -6.12
CA VAL A 290 -12.37 5.42 -5.23
C VAL A 290 -12.61 4.16 -6.03
N GLY A 291 -13.44 4.25 -7.07
CA GLY A 291 -13.89 3.11 -7.86
C GLY A 291 -14.63 2.09 -6.99
N TYR A 292 -14.21 0.83 -7.09
CA TYR A 292 -14.68 -0.24 -6.21
C TYR A 292 -13.55 -0.74 -5.30
N THR A 293 -13.75 -0.57 -4.00
CA THR A 293 -12.85 -1.09 -2.96
C THR A 293 -13.52 -2.24 -2.20
N GLN A 294 -12.73 -3.26 -1.85
CA GLN A 294 -13.22 -4.40 -1.08
C GLN A 294 -13.75 -3.94 0.28
N GLY A 295 -14.94 -4.40 0.64
CA GLY A 295 -15.67 -3.92 1.82
C GLY A 295 -16.91 -3.10 1.48
N MET A 296 -16.92 -2.42 0.32
CA MET A 296 -18.05 -1.57 -0.09
C MET A 296 -19.38 -2.33 -0.28
N ILE A 297 -19.32 -3.62 -0.62
CA ILE A 297 -20.51 -4.47 -0.65
C ILE A 297 -21.19 -4.50 0.72
N PHE A 298 -20.43 -4.68 1.79
CA PHE A 298 -20.96 -4.82 3.15
C PHE A 298 -21.64 -3.55 3.64
N ILE A 299 -21.20 -2.37 3.19
CA ILE A 299 -21.91 -1.12 3.52
C ILE A 299 -23.18 -0.92 2.69
N THR A 300 -23.28 -1.57 1.53
CA THR A 300 -24.40 -1.38 0.60
C THR A 300 -25.52 -2.40 0.83
N VAL A 301 -25.19 -3.61 1.34
CA VAL A 301 -26.19 -4.64 1.68
C VAL A 301 -27.29 -4.12 2.62
N PRO A 302 -26.99 -3.47 3.77
CA PRO A 302 -28.02 -2.98 4.67
C PRO A 302 -28.94 -1.94 4.03
N LEU A 303 -28.41 -1.15 3.09
CA LEU A 303 -29.16 -0.13 2.36
C LEU A 303 -30.15 -0.77 1.40
N ILE A 304 -29.68 -1.63 0.49
CA ILE A 304 -30.53 -2.26 -0.54
C ILE A 304 -31.60 -3.16 0.08
N MET A 305 -31.37 -3.70 1.28
CA MET A 305 -32.38 -4.49 1.99
C MET A 305 -33.59 -3.64 2.45
N ASN A 306 -33.41 -2.34 2.70
CA ASN A 306 -34.44 -1.46 3.29
C ASN A 306 -35.01 -0.41 2.31
N MET A 307 -34.53 -0.33 1.06
CA MET A 307 -35.05 0.61 0.05
C MET A 307 -34.90 0.07 -1.38
N SER A 308 -35.35 0.83 -2.37
CA SER A 308 -35.19 0.50 -3.79
C SER A 308 -33.76 0.76 -4.30
N GLU A 309 -33.41 0.19 -5.44
CA GLU A 309 -32.09 0.29 -6.08
C GLU A 309 -31.63 1.75 -6.30
N ALA A 310 -32.47 2.61 -6.87
CA ALA A 310 -32.13 4.02 -7.12
C ALA A 310 -32.01 4.84 -5.83
N GLU A 311 -32.88 4.57 -4.86
CA GLU A 311 -32.84 5.19 -3.53
C GLU A 311 -31.58 4.79 -2.76
N CYS A 312 -31.18 3.53 -2.88
CA CYS A 312 -29.96 2.97 -2.30
C CYS A 312 -28.72 3.67 -2.86
N PHE A 313 -28.66 3.88 -4.18
CA PHE A 313 -27.57 4.61 -4.81
C PHE A 313 -27.47 6.05 -4.28
N CYS A 314 -28.59 6.76 -4.17
CA CYS A 314 -28.62 8.13 -3.66
C CYS A 314 -28.13 8.22 -2.21
N LEU A 315 -28.58 7.30 -1.34
CA LEU A 315 -28.14 7.26 0.05
C LEU A 315 -26.67 6.84 0.17
N LEU A 316 -26.20 5.89 -0.65
CA LEU A 316 -24.78 5.49 -0.68
C LEU A 316 -23.88 6.68 -1.07
N VAL A 317 -24.24 7.43 -2.12
CA VAL A 317 -23.53 8.65 -2.52
C VAL A 317 -23.52 9.68 -1.39
N THR A 318 -24.64 9.82 -0.69
CA THR A 318 -24.76 10.73 0.46
C THR A 318 -23.87 10.30 1.62
N LEU A 319 -23.81 9.01 1.96
CA LEU A 319 -22.90 8.49 2.98
C LEU A 319 -21.44 8.73 2.59
N MET A 320 -21.09 8.48 1.34
CA MET A 320 -19.72 8.68 0.86
C MET A 320 -19.29 10.15 0.92
N LYS A 321 -20.15 11.08 0.50
CA LYS A 321 -19.81 12.51 0.42
C LYS A 321 -20.11 13.30 1.70
N GLU A 322 -21.29 13.16 2.27
CA GLU A 322 -21.77 13.99 3.40
C GLU A 322 -21.41 13.39 4.78
N TYR A 323 -21.07 12.10 4.82
CA TYR A 323 -20.59 11.42 6.03
C TYR A 323 -19.10 11.07 5.94
N ASN A 324 -18.39 11.55 4.92
CA ASN A 324 -16.96 11.35 4.69
C ASN A 324 -16.53 9.87 4.69
N VAL A 325 -17.45 8.95 4.39
CA VAL A 325 -17.15 7.51 4.29
C VAL A 325 -16.17 7.23 3.14
N ARG A 326 -16.16 8.10 2.12
CA ARG A 326 -15.25 8.05 0.98
C ARG A 326 -13.78 7.96 1.39
N ASP A 327 -13.37 8.73 2.41
CA ASP A 327 -11.96 8.87 2.81
C ASP A 327 -11.38 7.57 3.38
N MET A 328 -12.24 6.63 3.83
CA MET A 328 -11.82 5.29 4.24
C MET A 328 -11.48 4.38 3.05
N PHE A 329 -12.01 4.68 1.86
CA PHE A 329 -11.87 3.84 0.66
C PHE A 329 -10.97 4.48 -0.41
N CYS A 330 -10.58 5.75 -0.26
CA CYS A 330 -9.58 6.39 -1.10
C CYS A 330 -8.24 5.63 -1.08
N PRO A 331 -7.42 5.77 -2.14
CA PRO A 331 -6.04 5.30 -2.13
C PRO A 331 -5.32 5.78 -0.86
N GLU A 332 -4.44 4.94 -0.29
CA GLU A 332 -3.75 5.16 1.00
C GLU A 332 -4.63 5.06 2.25
N MET A 333 -5.96 4.96 2.11
CA MET A 333 -6.91 4.71 3.20
C MET A 333 -6.73 5.65 4.41
N LYS A 334 -6.39 6.92 4.16
CA LYS A 334 -6.11 7.92 5.23
C LYS A 334 -7.23 7.99 6.26
N GLY A 335 -8.50 7.96 5.82
CA GLY A 335 -9.66 7.99 6.72
C GLY A 335 -9.77 6.76 7.62
N LEU A 336 -9.37 5.57 7.15
CA LEU A 336 -9.32 4.37 7.98
C LEU A 336 -8.24 4.50 9.07
N HIS A 337 -7.05 4.98 8.69
CA HIS A 337 -5.96 5.18 9.63
C HIS A 337 -6.29 6.22 10.70
N LEU A 338 -7.00 7.29 10.31
CA LEU A 338 -7.53 8.28 11.24
C LEU A 338 -8.50 7.63 12.25
N MET A 339 -9.50 6.88 11.78
CA MET A 339 -10.45 6.21 12.67
C MET A 339 -9.77 5.21 13.62
N LEU A 340 -8.77 4.47 13.15
CA LEU A 340 -7.99 3.56 13.99
C LEU A 340 -7.21 4.32 15.08
N TYR A 341 -6.62 5.47 14.72
CA TYR A 341 -5.92 6.34 15.66
C TYR A 341 -6.86 6.93 16.72
N GLU A 342 -8.00 7.48 16.30
CA GLU A 342 -9.04 7.99 17.20
C GLU A 342 -9.54 6.90 18.14
N PHE A 343 -9.79 5.70 17.61
CA PHE A 343 -10.19 4.55 18.41
C PHE A 343 -9.14 4.18 19.45
N ASP A 344 -7.85 4.13 19.10
CA ASP A 344 -6.78 3.84 20.03
C ASP A 344 -6.68 4.89 21.15
N ARG A 345 -6.84 6.17 20.82
CA ARG A 345 -6.86 7.27 21.81
C ARG A 345 -8.07 7.21 22.72
N LEU A 346 -9.25 6.93 22.17
CA LEU A 346 -10.46 6.76 22.98
C LEU A 346 -10.34 5.54 23.90
N LEU A 347 -9.77 4.43 23.42
CA LEU A 347 -9.54 3.26 24.25
C LEU A 347 -8.55 3.55 25.39
N GLU A 348 -7.50 4.33 25.13
CA GLU A 348 -6.54 4.79 26.14
C GLU A 348 -7.22 5.61 27.25
N VAL A 349 -8.16 6.49 26.89
CA VAL A 349 -8.90 7.33 27.85
C VAL A 349 -9.92 6.52 28.64
N TYR A 350 -10.70 5.66 27.98
CA TYR A 350 -11.80 4.93 28.61
C TYR A 350 -11.36 3.69 29.38
N SER A 351 -10.37 2.94 28.88
CA SER A 351 -9.82 1.76 29.52
C SER A 351 -8.29 1.70 29.35
N PRO A 352 -7.55 2.50 30.13
CA PRO A 352 -6.08 2.54 30.04
C PRO A 352 -5.44 1.19 30.39
N ILE A 353 -6.08 0.38 31.23
CA ILE A 353 -5.59 -0.94 31.61
C ILE A 353 -5.60 -1.87 30.40
N LEU A 354 -6.71 -1.89 29.66
CA LEU A 354 -6.85 -2.69 28.45
C LEU A 354 -5.92 -2.22 27.33
N TYR A 355 -5.84 -0.90 27.12
CA TYR A 355 -4.91 -0.32 26.14
C TYR A 355 -3.46 -0.74 26.40
N ASN A 356 -3.00 -0.59 27.65
CA ASN A 356 -1.65 -1.00 28.04
C ASN A 356 -1.42 -2.51 27.92
N HIS A 357 -2.44 -3.34 28.16
CA HIS A 357 -2.35 -4.79 27.95
C HIS A 357 -2.18 -5.13 26.48
N LEU A 358 -2.99 -4.54 25.59
CA LEU A 358 -2.87 -4.73 24.14
C LEU A 358 -1.50 -4.28 23.62
N ALA A 359 -1.02 -3.13 24.07
CA ALA A 359 0.31 -2.61 23.73
C ALA A 359 1.42 -3.57 24.20
N LYS A 360 1.33 -4.10 25.43
CA LYS A 360 2.29 -5.10 25.95
C LYS A 360 2.27 -6.42 25.19
N GLN A 361 1.10 -6.84 24.71
CA GLN A 361 0.96 -8.02 23.86
C GLN A 361 1.38 -7.75 22.40
N GLY A 362 1.68 -6.50 22.02
CA GLY A 362 2.03 -6.13 20.65
C GLY A 362 0.84 -6.13 19.67
N ILE A 363 -0.40 -6.08 20.18
CA ILE A 363 -1.60 -6.05 19.34
C ILE A 363 -1.92 -4.61 18.96
N LYS A 364 -1.92 -4.34 17.66
CA LYS A 364 -2.35 -3.06 17.09
C LYS A 364 -3.82 -3.13 16.68
N SER A 365 -4.56 -2.02 16.80
CA SER A 365 -5.94 -1.88 16.33
C SER A 365 -6.11 -2.30 14.86
N SER A 366 -5.14 -1.97 14.00
CA SER A 366 -5.16 -2.34 12.57
C SER A 366 -5.25 -3.85 12.31
N MET A 367 -4.86 -4.70 13.28
CA MET A 367 -4.91 -6.16 13.13
C MET A 367 -6.32 -6.76 13.26
N TYR A 368 -7.27 -6.03 13.86
CA TYR A 368 -8.63 -6.53 14.12
C TYR A 368 -9.74 -5.53 13.80
N ALA A 369 -9.53 -4.23 14.04
CA ALA A 369 -10.57 -3.21 13.91
C ALA A 369 -10.73 -2.66 12.48
N SER A 370 -9.78 -2.89 11.58
CA SER A 370 -9.86 -2.42 10.18
C SER A 370 -11.15 -2.88 9.49
N GLN A 371 -11.54 -4.14 9.70
CA GLN A 371 -12.79 -4.69 9.15
C GLN A 371 -14.03 -4.09 9.82
N TRP A 372 -13.96 -3.72 11.11
CA TRP A 372 -15.09 -3.13 11.82
C TRP A 372 -15.47 -1.79 11.21
N PHE A 373 -14.48 -0.95 10.92
CA PHE A 373 -14.69 0.39 10.37
C PHE A 373 -15.05 0.35 8.88
N LEU A 374 -14.35 -0.45 8.07
CA LEU A 374 -14.66 -0.55 6.63
C LEU A 374 -16.02 -1.15 6.30
N THR A 375 -16.56 -1.98 7.19
CA THR A 375 -17.83 -2.69 6.92
C THR A 375 -18.97 -2.29 7.85
N PHE A 376 -18.76 -1.32 8.75
CA PHE A 376 -19.69 -0.99 9.84
C PHE A 376 -20.15 -2.24 10.61
N PHE A 377 -19.19 -3.11 10.92
CA PHE A 377 -19.36 -4.42 11.55
C PHE A 377 -20.14 -5.46 10.72
N ALA A 378 -20.64 -5.12 9.53
CA ALA A 378 -21.48 -5.99 8.72
C ALA A 378 -20.78 -7.24 8.19
N TYR A 379 -19.47 -7.35 8.29
CA TYR A 379 -18.76 -8.56 7.89
C TYR A 379 -19.09 -9.80 8.76
N LYS A 380 -19.09 -9.64 10.09
CA LYS A 380 -19.34 -10.75 11.04
C LYS A 380 -20.64 -10.60 11.82
N PHE A 381 -21.19 -9.38 11.89
CA PHE A 381 -22.36 -9.13 12.71
C PHE A 381 -23.64 -9.53 11.96
N PRO A 382 -24.66 -10.04 12.67
CA PRO A 382 -25.97 -10.33 12.08
C PRO A 382 -26.62 -9.06 11.53
N LEU A 383 -27.38 -9.17 10.43
CA LEU A 383 -27.97 -7.99 9.78
C LEU A 383 -28.84 -7.18 10.74
N ASP A 384 -29.66 -7.81 11.59
CA ASP A 384 -30.50 -7.09 12.55
C ASP A 384 -29.69 -6.15 13.46
N MET A 385 -28.48 -6.57 13.85
CA MET A 385 -27.56 -5.75 14.62
C MET A 385 -26.98 -4.62 13.76
N VAL A 386 -26.55 -4.93 12.55
CA VAL A 386 -26.03 -3.96 11.58
C VAL A 386 -27.06 -2.87 11.28
N LEU A 387 -28.34 -3.21 11.12
CA LEU A 387 -29.40 -2.22 10.87
C LEU A 387 -29.54 -1.23 12.03
N ARG A 388 -29.38 -1.69 13.27
CA ARG A 388 -29.36 -0.82 14.45
C ARG A 388 -28.12 0.07 14.48
N ILE A 389 -26.97 -0.43 14.03
CA ILE A 389 -25.75 0.38 13.87
C ILE A 389 -25.99 1.47 12.83
N TYR A 390 -26.63 1.16 11.69
CA TYR A 390 -26.97 2.14 10.66
C TYR A 390 -27.93 3.22 11.14
N ASP A 391 -28.93 2.87 11.95
CA ASP A 391 -29.84 3.84 12.54
C ASP A 391 -29.07 4.91 13.33
N ILE A 392 -28.00 4.52 14.03
CA ILE A 392 -27.12 5.42 14.80
C ILE A 392 -26.16 6.17 13.87
N ILE A 393 -25.55 5.50 12.89
CA ILE A 393 -24.62 6.14 11.94
C ILE A 393 -25.32 7.28 11.19
N ILE A 394 -26.52 7.03 10.68
CA ILE A 394 -27.25 8.01 9.88
C ILE A 394 -27.74 9.17 10.74
N THR A 395 -28.06 8.93 12.02
CA THR A 395 -28.56 9.99 12.90
C THR A 395 -27.45 10.79 13.57
N GLN A 396 -26.36 10.14 14.00
CA GLN A 396 -25.30 10.74 14.81
C GLN A 396 -23.98 10.95 14.06
N GLY A 397 -23.80 10.35 12.88
CA GLY A 397 -22.56 10.41 12.11
C GLY A 397 -21.71 9.14 12.18
N ILE A 398 -20.65 9.12 11.39
CA ILE A 398 -19.71 7.98 11.27
C ILE A 398 -18.91 7.75 12.56
N GLU A 399 -18.71 8.81 13.32
CA GLU A 399 -18.02 8.85 14.61
C GLU A 399 -18.72 7.95 15.65
N SER A 400 -20.02 7.70 15.47
CA SER A 400 -20.78 6.78 16.32
C SER A 400 -20.28 5.33 16.25
N VAL A 401 -19.59 4.94 15.18
CA VAL A 401 -18.94 3.63 15.04
C VAL A 401 -17.80 3.48 16.05
N LEU A 402 -17.09 4.57 16.38
CA LEU A 402 -16.05 4.59 17.41
C LEU A 402 -16.64 4.31 18.80
N LYS A 403 -17.80 4.91 19.11
CA LYS A 403 -18.51 4.64 20.38
C LYS A 403 -18.83 3.17 20.55
N LEU A 404 -19.36 2.55 19.48
CA LEU A 404 -19.67 1.12 19.49
C LEU A 404 -18.41 0.26 19.66
N ALA A 405 -17.33 0.60 18.94
CA ALA A 405 -16.06 -0.11 19.03
C ALA A 405 -15.48 -0.05 20.46
N VAL A 406 -15.43 1.14 21.06
CA VAL A 406 -14.94 1.33 22.45
C VAL A 406 -15.82 0.61 23.45
N ASN A 407 -17.15 0.71 23.32
CA ASN A 407 -18.07 -0.01 24.18
C ASN A 407 -17.88 -1.53 24.09
N LEU A 408 -17.70 -2.08 22.89
CA LEU A 408 -17.39 -3.51 22.70
C LEU A 408 -16.12 -3.92 23.43
N MET A 409 -15.09 -3.09 23.43
CA MET A 409 -13.85 -3.35 24.17
C MET A 409 -14.07 -3.36 25.68
N ILE A 410 -14.75 -2.34 26.22
CA ILE A 410 -15.03 -2.21 27.66
C ILE A 410 -15.86 -3.40 28.17
N LYS A 411 -16.91 -3.77 27.42
CA LYS A 411 -17.81 -4.88 27.81
C LYS A 411 -17.10 -6.23 27.83
N ASN A 412 -16.03 -6.38 27.04
CA ASN A 412 -15.21 -7.60 26.99
C ASN A 412 -13.93 -7.50 27.85
N GLU A 413 -13.68 -6.38 28.52
CA GLU A 413 -12.40 -6.07 29.19
C GLU A 413 -11.94 -7.20 30.13
N SER A 414 -12.83 -7.71 30.98
CA SER A 414 -12.49 -8.76 31.94
C SER A 414 -12.00 -10.05 31.28
N GLN A 415 -12.48 -10.36 30.07
CA GLN A 415 -12.05 -11.53 29.31
C GLN A 415 -10.75 -11.24 28.55
N LEU A 416 -10.64 -10.07 27.93
CA LEU A 416 -9.47 -9.67 27.15
C LEU A 416 -8.19 -9.59 28.00
N LEU A 417 -8.28 -9.08 29.23
CA LEU A 417 -7.14 -8.97 30.15
C LEU A 417 -6.54 -10.33 30.56
N GLN A 418 -7.28 -11.42 30.43
CA GLN A 418 -6.81 -12.77 30.78
C GLN A 418 -6.12 -13.49 29.63
N LEU A 419 -6.29 -13.01 28.40
CA LEU A 419 -5.81 -13.66 27.19
C LEU A 419 -4.42 -13.15 26.78
N LYS A 420 -3.65 -14.02 26.13
CA LYS A 420 -2.34 -13.72 25.51
C LYS A 420 -2.50 -13.54 23.99
N PHE A 421 -1.49 -12.99 23.33
CA PHE A 421 -1.48 -12.63 21.90
C PHE A 421 -2.39 -13.48 20.98
N ASP A 422 -2.11 -14.77 20.76
CA ASP A 422 -2.84 -15.58 19.77
C ASP A 422 -4.34 -15.69 20.09
N LYS A 423 -4.66 -16.09 21.33
CA LYS A 423 -6.05 -16.25 21.78
C LYS A 423 -6.78 -14.92 21.89
N LEU A 424 -6.05 -13.86 22.23
CA LEU A 424 -6.59 -12.50 22.33
C LEU A 424 -6.97 -11.99 20.93
N LEU A 425 -6.11 -12.19 19.93
CA LEU A 425 -6.40 -11.80 18.56
C LEU A 425 -7.55 -12.60 17.94
N GLU A 426 -7.62 -13.91 18.19
CA GLU A 426 -8.78 -14.74 17.80
C GLU A 426 -10.07 -14.23 18.46
N TYR A 427 -10.02 -13.94 19.76
CA TYR A 427 -11.19 -13.44 20.50
C TYR A 427 -11.68 -12.09 19.95
N LEU A 428 -10.75 -11.16 19.69
CA LEU A 428 -11.05 -9.84 19.10
C LEU A 428 -11.72 -9.98 17.73
N LYS A 429 -11.35 -10.99 16.93
CA LYS A 429 -11.92 -11.19 15.60
C LYS A 429 -13.30 -11.85 15.61
N ASP A 430 -13.48 -12.88 16.43
CA ASP A 430 -14.64 -13.78 16.28
C ASP A 430 -15.67 -13.73 17.42
N LYS A 431 -15.30 -13.21 18.60
CA LYS A 431 -16.09 -13.40 19.83
C LYS A 431 -16.58 -12.12 20.50
N MET A 432 -16.17 -10.94 20.01
CA MET A 432 -16.50 -9.65 20.61
C MET A 432 -18.01 -9.37 20.76
N PHE A 433 -18.83 -9.84 19.82
CA PHE A 433 -20.28 -9.61 19.84
C PHE A 433 -21.06 -10.59 20.73
N ASN A 434 -20.42 -11.65 21.24
CA ASN A 434 -21.10 -12.66 22.07
C ASN A 434 -21.66 -12.07 23.38
N VAL A 435 -21.17 -10.92 23.84
CA VAL A 435 -21.70 -10.20 25.02
C VAL A 435 -23.16 -9.80 24.85
N TYR A 436 -23.60 -9.55 23.61
CA TYR A 436 -24.98 -9.16 23.31
C TYR A 436 -25.86 -10.33 22.89
N VAL A 437 -25.38 -11.57 23.03
CA VAL A 437 -26.22 -12.76 22.85
C VAL A 437 -27.00 -13.01 24.15
N HIS A 438 -28.28 -13.37 24.06
CA HIS A 438 -29.04 -13.72 25.26
C HIS A 438 -28.47 -14.97 25.94
N ASP A 439 -28.38 -14.93 27.26
CA ASP A 439 -27.72 -15.95 28.09
C ASP A 439 -28.33 -17.35 27.91
N GLU A 440 -29.60 -17.43 27.51
CA GLU A 440 -30.31 -18.66 27.17
C GLU A 440 -29.70 -19.39 25.97
N PHE A 441 -29.17 -18.64 24.99
CA PHE A 441 -28.54 -19.19 23.80
C PHE A 441 -27.05 -19.47 24.01
N THR A 442 -26.37 -18.69 24.85
CA THR A 442 -24.96 -18.92 25.23
C THR A 442 -24.80 -20.22 26.03
N ARG A 443 -25.79 -20.59 26.86
CA ARG A 443 -25.80 -21.86 27.61
C ARG A 443 -25.94 -23.10 26.74
N LEU A 444 -26.54 -22.96 25.55
CA LEU A 444 -26.68 -24.06 24.58
C LEU A 444 -25.38 -24.34 23.80
N GLU A 445 -24.38 -23.44 23.89
CA GLU A 445 -23.06 -23.58 23.28
C GLU A 445 -21.98 -24.06 24.27
N ALA A 446 -22.33 -24.24 25.55
CA ALA A 446 -21.43 -24.80 26.57
C ALA A 446 -21.00 -26.24 26.19
N PRO A 447 -19.77 -26.67 26.55
CA PRO A 447 -19.22 -27.97 26.16
C PRO A 447 -20.07 -29.19 26.60
N ASP A 448 -20.93 -29.01 27.60
CA ASP A 448 -21.85 -30.04 28.12
C ASP A 448 -23.15 -30.19 27.30
N ALA A 449 -23.33 -29.42 26.22
CA ALA A 449 -24.53 -29.46 25.38
C ALA A 449 -24.48 -30.56 24.29
N PRO A 450 -25.62 -31.24 24.02
CA PRO A 450 -25.68 -32.37 23.09
C PRO A 450 -25.25 -31.98 21.65
N SER A 451 -24.33 -32.78 21.09
CA SER A 451 -23.59 -32.52 19.84
C SER A 451 -24.45 -32.32 18.59
N SER A 452 -25.69 -32.82 18.57
CA SER A 452 -26.62 -32.68 17.44
C SER A 452 -27.08 -31.23 17.18
N LYS A 453 -27.05 -30.34 18.18
CA LYS A 453 -27.53 -28.96 18.03
C LYS A 453 -26.45 -27.95 17.62
N ARG A 454 -25.16 -28.27 17.83
CA ARG A 454 -24.01 -27.35 17.61
C ARG A 454 -23.85 -26.89 16.15
N SER A 455 -23.92 -27.83 15.20
CA SER A 455 -23.75 -27.52 13.76
C SER A 455 -24.90 -26.66 13.21
N SER A 456 -26.12 -26.87 13.70
CA SER A 456 -27.28 -26.08 13.26
C SER A 456 -27.21 -24.61 13.67
N THR A 457 -26.47 -24.27 14.73
CA THR A 457 -26.41 -22.90 15.29
C THR A 457 -25.47 -22.00 14.50
N ILE A 458 -24.32 -22.51 14.02
CA ILE A 458 -23.34 -21.72 13.24
C ILE A 458 -23.94 -21.27 11.90
N SER A 459 -24.57 -22.17 11.13
CA SER A 459 -25.25 -21.79 9.86
C SER A 459 -26.47 -20.88 10.09
N LYS A 460 -27.02 -20.83 11.31
CA LYS A 460 -28.15 -19.96 11.69
C LYS A 460 -27.70 -18.58 12.19
N ARG A 461 -26.39 -18.31 12.38
CA ARG A 461 -25.88 -16.98 12.78
C ARG A 461 -25.96 -15.94 11.65
N PHE A 462 -25.90 -16.38 10.39
CA PHE A 462 -25.81 -15.51 9.20
C PHE A 462 -27.09 -15.47 8.35
N SER A 463 -28.11 -16.27 8.68
CA SER A 463 -29.34 -16.28 7.89
C SER A 463 -30.31 -15.19 8.34
N LEU A 464 -30.66 -14.31 7.40
CA LEU A 464 -31.67 -13.24 7.53
C LEU A 464 -33.06 -13.71 7.99
N LEU A 465 -33.31 -15.03 7.97
CA LEU A 465 -34.59 -15.63 8.33
C LEU A 465 -34.58 -16.35 9.70
N ALA A 466 -33.52 -16.18 10.51
CA ALA A 466 -33.52 -16.66 11.88
C ALA A 466 -34.56 -15.94 12.76
N GLY A 467 -34.95 -14.71 12.40
CA GLY A 467 -36.02 -13.95 13.07
C GLY A 467 -37.43 -14.40 12.65
N ALA A 468 -37.70 -14.57 11.36
CA ALA A 468 -39.07 -14.81 10.87
C ALA A 468 -39.54 -16.28 10.96
N LYS A 469 -38.65 -17.28 10.78
CA LYS A 469 -39.04 -18.70 10.88
C LYS A 469 -39.10 -19.26 12.31
N ARG A 470 -38.64 -18.51 13.32
CA ARG A 470 -38.73 -18.96 14.73
C ARG A 470 -40.09 -18.71 15.38
N ALA A 471 -40.90 -17.81 14.82
CA ALA A 471 -42.25 -17.55 15.31
C ALA A 471 -43.24 -18.69 15.02
N SER A 472 -43.02 -19.51 13.98
CA SER A 472 -43.90 -20.64 13.65
C SER A 472 -43.55 -21.94 14.39
N ASP A 473 -42.26 -22.15 14.73
CA ASP A 473 -41.76 -23.47 15.15
C ASP A 473 -41.58 -23.63 16.67
N PHE A 474 -41.87 -22.59 17.46
CA PHE A 474 -41.68 -22.60 18.92
C PHE A 474 -42.99 -22.38 19.70
N ASN A 475 -43.93 -23.31 19.55
CA ASN A 475 -45.16 -23.36 20.36
C ASN A 475 -44.92 -23.90 21.80
N SER A 476 -43.81 -23.55 22.44
CA SER A 476 -43.51 -23.95 23.82
C SER A 476 -43.02 -22.78 24.68
N GLY A 477 -43.96 -21.96 25.15
CA GLY A 477 -44.01 -21.41 26.52
C GLY A 477 -42.81 -20.66 27.12
N SER A 478 -41.73 -20.36 26.38
CA SER A 478 -40.61 -19.54 26.83
C SER A 478 -40.67 -18.21 26.09
N ALA A 479 -40.57 -17.11 26.82
CA ALA A 479 -40.79 -15.74 26.34
C ALA A 479 -40.13 -15.47 24.97
N ASN A 480 -40.88 -14.78 24.08
CA ASN A 480 -40.48 -14.29 22.75
C ASN A 480 -39.30 -13.28 22.84
N HIS A 481 -38.13 -13.70 23.31
CA HIS A 481 -36.96 -12.83 23.34
C HIS A 481 -36.18 -12.96 22.02
N PRO A 482 -35.89 -11.83 21.34
CA PRO A 482 -35.04 -11.84 20.15
C PRO A 482 -33.65 -12.41 20.51
N TYR A 483 -32.99 -13.10 19.60
CA TYR A 483 -31.72 -13.79 19.90
C TYR A 483 -30.63 -12.84 20.44
N TYR A 484 -30.59 -11.61 19.93
CA TYR A 484 -29.64 -10.57 20.32
C TYR A 484 -30.30 -9.48 21.18
N LYS A 485 -29.55 -8.99 22.19
CA LYS A 485 -29.91 -7.86 23.05
C LYS A 485 -29.64 -6.54 22.31
N LEU A 486 -30.41 -6.27 21.25
CA LEU A 486 -30.19 -5.14 20.34
C LEU A 486 -30.26 -3.79 21.06
N ASP A 487 -31.30 -3.57 21.87
CA ASP A 487 -31.51 -2.29 22.56
C ASP A 487 -30.43 -2.04 23.61
N ALA A 488 -29.98 -3.09 24.30
CA ALA A 488 -28.88 -3.00 25.25
C ALA A 488 -27.58 -2.61 24.56
N MET A 489 -27.29 -3.17 23.37
CA MET A 489 -26.09 -2.82 22.60
C MET A 489 -26.08 -1.34 22.22
N VAL A 490 -27.21 -0.83 21.71
CA VAL A 490 -27.33 0.57 21.31
C VAL A 490 -27.25 1.49 22.52
N HIS A 491 -27.97 1.17 23.59
CA HIS A 491 -27.95 1.94 24.82
C HIS A 491 -26.54 1.99 25.44
N ASP A 492 -25.86 0.85 25.55
CA ASP A 492 -24.50 0.77 26.07
C ASP A 492 -23.50 1.56 25.19
N ALA A 493 -23.64 1.50 23.87
CA ALA A 493 -22.79 2.26 22.95
C ALA A 493 -22.99 3.78 23.13
N LEU A 494 -24.21 4.22 23.38
CA LEU A 494 -24.54 5.63 23.53
C LEU A 494 -24.14 6.23 24.88
N GLN A 495 -23.85 5.39 25.88
CA GLN A 495 -23.24 5.84 27.14
C GLN A 495 -21.79 6.31 26.97
N ILE A 496 -21.11 5.90 25.91
CA ILE A 496 -19.76 6.36 25.62
C ILE A 496 -19.81 7.80 25.07
N ASN A 497 -19.31 8.73 25.88
CA ASN A 497 -19.28 10.15 25.57
C ASN A 497 -18.01 10.52 24.80
N VAL A 498 -18.10 10.61 23.49
CA VAL A 498 -16.96 11.02 22.64
C VAL A 498 -17.16 12.49 22.27
N ASP A 499 -16.39 13.44 22.81
CA ASP A 499 -16.60 14.86 22.50
C ASP A 499 -16.13 15.17 21.05
N PRO A 500 -16.96 15.76 20.15
CA PRO A 500 -16.53 16.09 18.79
C PRO A 500 -15.27 16.98 18.75
N VAL A 501 -15.08 17.85 19.73
CA VAL A 501 -13.86 18.68 19.86
C VAL A 501 -12.63 17.82 20.17
N GLU A 502 -12.77 16.74 20.94
CA GLU A 502 -11.66 15.80 21.17
C GLU A 502 -11.32 15.02 19.90
N LEU A 503 -12.31 14.62 19.11
CA LEU A 503 -12.08 13.99 17.81
C LEU A 503 -11.32 14.93 16.86
N THR A 504 -11.75 16.20 16.73
CA THR A 504 -11.03 17.18 15.92
C THR A 504 -9.60 17.42 16.42
N LYS A 505 -9.37 17.32 17.74
CA LYS A 505 -8.01 17.37 18.29
C LYS A 505 -7.19 16.14 17.87
N TYR A 506 -7.74 14.93 17.99
CA TYR A 506 -7.07 13.71 17.55
C TYR A 506 -6.83 13.68 16.05
N GLU A 507 -7.73 14.23 15.24
CA GLU A 507 -7.56 14.43 13.80
C GLU A 507 -6.36 15.34 13.52
N GLY A 508 -6.25 16.47 14.23
CA GLY A 508 -5.09 17.37 14.10
C GLY A 508 -3.78 16.73 14.55
N GLU A 509 -3.80 15.92 15.61
CA GLU A 509 -2.64 15.14 16.04
C GLU A 509 -2.24 14.09 15.00
N PHE A 510 -3.21 13.36 14.45
CA PHE A 510 -3.02 12.37 13.40
C PHE A 510 -2.44 13.00 12.14
N GLU A 511 -2.96 14.14 11.69
CA GLU A 511 -2.49 14.81 10.48
C GLU A 511 -1.02 15.23 10.60
N ARG A 512 -0.60 15.71 11.78
CA ARG A 512 0.81 16.03 12.05
C ARG A 512 1.70 14.78 12.00
N ILE A 513 1.26 13.70 12.63
CA ILE A 513 1.99 12.41 12.62
C ILE A 513 2.10 11.91 11.18
N TYR A 514 1.00 11.95 10.44
CA TYR A 514 0.91 11.48 9.07
C TYR A 514 1.81 12.28 8.13
N SER A 515 1.75 13.62 8.14
CA SER A 515 2.64 14.46 7.32
C SER A 515 4.12 14.28 7.67
N THR A 516 4.43 14.06 8.95
CA THR A 516 5.80 13.76 9.37
C THR A 516 6.27 12.40 8.84
N GLU A 517 5.38 11.40 8.84
CA GLU A 517 5.67 10.06 8.32
C GLU A 517 5.83 10.07 6.79
N GLU A 518 5.00 10.82 6.08
CA GLU A 518 5.09 11.03 4.64
C GLU A 518 6.41 11.72 4.26
N ALA A 519 6.80 12.78 5.00
CA ALA A 519 8.08 13.45 4.79
C ALA A 519 9.27 12.50 4.98
N LYS A 520 9.22 11.67 6.04
CA LYS A 520 10.24 10.63 6.29
C LYS A 520 10.29 9.60 5.17
N ALA A 521 9.14 9.12 4.68
CA ALA A 521 9.08 8.17 3.57
C ALA A 521 9.68 8.78 2.29
N GLY A 522 9.40 10.05 2.02
CA GLY A 522 9.97 10.79 0.90
C GLY A 522 11.50 10.92 1.01
N ASP A 523 12.03 11.17 2.21
CA ASP A 523 13.47 11.23 2.44
C ASP A 523 14.15 9.86 2.32
N ILE A 524 13.51 8.79 2.78
CA ILE A 524 13.97 7.41 2.58
C ILE A 524 14.07 7.08 1.08
N GLU A 525 13.07 7.48 0.28
CA GLU A 525 13.10 7.22 -1.16
C GLU A 525 14.20 8.04 -1.87
N LYS A 526 14.43 9.29 -1.47
CA LYS A 526 15.57 10.07 -1.97
C LYS A 526 16.90 9.38 -1.66
N LEU A 527 17.08 8.93 -0.42
CA LEU A 527 18.27 8.19 0.01
C LEU A 527 18.40 6.86 -0.74
N ARG A 528 17.29 6.19 -1.06
CA ARG A 528 17.29 4.96 -1.86
C ARG A 528 17.78 5.21 -3.28
N VAL A 529 17.30 6.27 -3.93
CA VAL A 529 17.74 6.67 -5.28
C VAL A 529 19.21 7.08 -5.28
N GLU A 530 19.65 7.85 -4.29
CA GLU A 530 21.05 8.26 -4.17
C GLU A 530 21.98 7.08 -3.93
N ASN A 531 21.62 6.17 -3.01
CA ASN A 531 22.34 4.91 -2.82
C ASN A 531 22.37 4.06 -4.09
N GLY A 532 21.28 4.05 -4.88
CA GLY A 532 21.25 3.40 -6.19
C GLY A 532 22.28 3.98 -7.17
N LYS A 533 22.40 5.32 -7.24
CA LYS A 533 23.40 6.00 -8.06
C LYS A 533 24.82 5.72 -7.60
N LEU A 534 25.08 5.78 -6.30
CA LEU A 534 26.39 5.48 -5.73
C LEU A 534 26.81 4.04 -6.03
N ARG A 535 25.88 3.07 -5.96
CA ARG A 535 26.16 1.68 -6.37
C ARG A 535 26.54 1.57 -7.85
N HIS A 536 25.91 2.36 -8.71
CA HIS A 536 26.26 2.38 -10.14
C HIS A 536 27.67 2.95 -10.36
N ILE A 537 27.99 4.06 -9.70
CA ILE A 537 29.30 4.71 -9.76
C ILE A 537 30.40 3.78 -9.21
N ILE A 538 30.14 3.08 -8.11
CA ILE A 538 31.09 2.10 -7.56
C ILE A 538 31.37 1.01 -8.60
N LYS A 539 30.33 0.48 -9.25
CA LYS A 539 30.50 -0.54 -10.29
C LYS A 539 31.29 -0.03 -11.50
N GLU A 540 31.05 1.22 -11.91
CA GLU A 540 31.80 1.88 -12.98
C GLU A 540 33.29 2.03 -12.59
N LEU A 541 33.58 2.56 -11.40
CA LEU A 541 34.95 2.67 -10.88
C LEU A 541 35.64 1.32 -10.71
N GLU A 542 34.92 0.26 -10.30
CA GLU A 542 35.45 -1.10 -10.24
C GLU A 542 35.83 -1.61 -11.63
N THR A 543 35.02 -1.35 -12.64
CA THR A 543 35.35 -1.72 -14.03
C THR A 543 36.53 -0.93 -14.57
N GLU A 544 36.60 0.37 -14.30
CA GLU A 544 37.75 1.21 -14.68
C GLU A 544 39.03 0.75 -13.98
N TYR A 545 38.96 0.45 -12.68
CA TYR A 545 40.09 -0.06 -11.92
C TYR A 545 40.57 -1.43 -12.43
N ALA A 546 39.64 -2.33 -12.78
CA ALA A 546 39.98 -3.62 -13.37
C ALA A 546 40.68 -3.47 -14.73
N ASN A 547 40.20 -2.55 -15.58
CA ASN A 547 40.84 -2.23 -16.85
C ASN A 547 42.24 -1.65 -16.63
N PHE A 548 42.36 -0.66 -15.76
CA PHE A 548 43.64 -0.03 -15.41
C PHE A 548 44.65 -1.03 -14.85
N ASN A 549 44.21 -1.95 -14.00
CA ASN A 549 45.06 -3.01 -13.47
C ASN A 549 45.51 -3.98 -14.56
N ARG A 550 44.65 -4.29 -15.54
CA ARG A 550 45.02 -5.10 -16.72
C ARG A 550 46.11 -4.39 -17.54
N ASP A 551 45.91 -3.12 -17.85
CA ASP A 551 46.86 -2.33 -18.63
C ASP A 551 48.22 -2.20 -17.91
N HIS A 552 48.20 -2.10 -16.59
CA HIS A 552 49.42 -2.15 -15.78
C HIS A 552 50.16 -3.48 -15.88
N VAL A 553 49.44 -4.61 -15.77
CA VAL A 553 50.03 -5.94 -15.93
C VAL A 553 50.63 -6.10 -17.33
N ASP A 554 49.91 -5.67 -18.36
CA ASP A 554 50.39 -5.71 -19.76
C ASP A 554 51.64 -4.86 -19.95
N THR A 555 51.69 -3.66 -19.35
CA THR A 555 52.88 -2.79 -19.40
C THR A 555 54.08 -3.42 -18.69
N VAL A 556 53.86 -4.03 -17.52
CA VAL A 556 54.92 -4.74 -16.79
C VAL A 556 55.41 -5.94 -17.58
N GLN A 557 54.50 -6.70 -18.22
CA GLN A 557 54.85 -7.82 -19.08
C GLN A 557 55.72 -7.35 -20.26
N ASN A 558 55.31 -6.29 -20.97
CA ASN A 558 56.09 -5.70 -22.05
C ASN A 558 57.49 -5.25 -21.58
N MET A 559 57.59 -4.68 -20.38
CA MET A 559 58.89 -4.32 -19.77
C MET A 559 59.76 -5.54 -19.47
N VAL A 560 59.17 -6.62 -18.98
CA VAL A 560 59.88 -7.88 -18.73
C VAL A 560 60.37 -8.47 -20.05
N ASP A 561 59.49 -8.55 -21.05
CA ASP A 561 59.83 -9.06 -22.38
C ASP A 561 60.96 -8.22 -23.01
N THR A 562 60.87 -6.89 -22.94
CA THR A 562 61.95 -6.00 -23.40
C THR A 562 63.26 -6.26 -22.66
N LYS A 563 63.21 -6.46 -21.33
CA LYS A 563 64.40 -6.80 -20.54
C LYS A 563 64.99 -8.17 -20.87
N VAL A 564 64.16 -9.14 -21.27
CA VAL A 564 64.60 -10.49 -21.66
C VAL A 564 65.19 -10.49 -23.07
N MET A 565 64.65 -9.69 -23.98
CA MET A 565 65.17 -9.54 -25.35
C MET A 565 66.45 -8.67 -25.40
N LEU A 566 66.66 -7.80 -24.41
CA LEU A 566 67.82 -6.89 -24.36
C LEU A 566 69.20 -7.58 -24.47
N PRO A 567 69.47 -8.71 -23.78
CA PRO A 567 70.73 -9.43 -23.89
C PRO A 567 70.87 -10.16 -25.21
N GLU A 568 69.78 -10.66 -25.81
CA GLU A 568 69.81 -11.30 -27.12
C GLU A 568 70.22 -10.28 -28.18
N VAL A 569 69.54 -9.13 -28.23
CA VAL A 569 69.89 -8.04 -29.14
C VAL A 569 71.30 -7.50 -28.89
N ARG A 570 71.76 -7.46 -27.63
CA ARG A 570 73.14 -7.07 -27.31
C ARG A 570 74.16 -8.08 -27.83
N ASN A 571 73.89 -9.38 -27.66
CA ASN A 571 74.76 -10.42 -28.21
C ASN A 571 74.79 -10.36 -29.74
N ASP A 572 73.64 -10.12 -30.39
CA ASP A 572 73.58 -9.94 -31.84
C ASP A 572 74.39 -8.72 -32.30
N ILE A 573 74.35 -7.62 -31.54
CA ILE A 573 75.20 -6.43 -31.80
C ILE A 573 76.68 -6.80 -31.65
N GLU A 574 77.07 -7.47 -30.57
CA GLU A 574 78.46 -7.90 -30.35
C GLU A 574 78.93 -8.87 -31.46
N GLU A 575 78.07 -9.78 -31.93
CA GLU A 575 78.37 -10.69 -33.04
C GLU A 575 78.51 -9.93 -34.37
N LEU A 576 77.60 -8.99 -34.66
CA LEU A 576 77.68 -8.15 -35.85
C LEU A 576 78.93 -7.25 -35.82
N GLU A 577 79.30 -6.70 -34.67
CA GLU A 577 80.55 -5.94 -34.49
C GLU A 577 81.77 -6.82 -34.80
N LEU A 578 81.81 -8.06 -34.30
CA LEU A 578 82.87 -9.03 -34.62
C LEU A 578 82.91 -9.39 -36.11
N GLN A 579 81.76 -9.51 -36.76
CA GLN A 579 81.68 -9.76 -38.21
C GLN A 579 82.19 -8.56 -39.01
N ILE A 580 81.86 -7.33 -38.59
CA ILE A 580 82.38 -6.09 -39.19
C ILE A 580 83.90 -6.04 -39.04
N GLU A 581 84.43 -6.25 -37.83
CA GLU A 581 85.89 -6.26 -37.57
C GLU A 581 86.60 -7.29 -38.47
N LYS A 582 86.01 -8.47 -38.65
CA LYS A 582 86.54 -9.50 -39.54
C LYS A 582 86.50 -9.07 -41.01
N MET A 583 85.39 -8.51 -41.48
CA MET A 583 85.28 -8.02 -42.85
C MET A 583 86.25 -6.84 -43.11
N GLU A 584 86.45 -5.95 -42.14
CA GLU A 584 87.45 -4.88 -42.20
C GLU A 584 88.88 -5.46 -42.29
N ALA A 585 89.19 -6.50 -41.50
CA ALA A 585 90.48 -7.19 -41.57
C ALA A 585 90.68 -7.89 -42.93
N ASP A 586 89.64 -8.53 -43.46
CA ASP A 586 89.67 -9.17 -44.78
C ASP A 586 89.83 -8.12 -45.91
N ILE A 587 89.17 -6.95 -45.80
CA ILE A 587 89.36 -5.81 -46.71
C ILE A 587 90.81 -5.31 -46.63
N ALA A 588 91.36 -5.11 -45.43
CA ALA A 588 92.76 -4.71 -45.24
C ALA A 588 93.75 -5.75 -45.81
N GLU A 589 93.44 -7.04 -45.68
CA GLU A 589 94.25 -8.11 -46.27
C GLU A 589 94.17 -8.10 -47.81
N ILE A 590 92.98 -7.88 -48.38
CA ILE A 590 92.77 -7.72 -49.82
C ILE A 590 93.46 -6.47 -50.34
N GLU A 591 93.36 -5.33 -49.65
CA GLU A 591 94.10 -4.10 -49.96
C GLU A 591 95.61 -4.33 -49.92
N SER A 592 96.12 -5.08 -48.94
CA SER A 592 97.55 -5.46 -48.89
C SER A 592 97.95 -6.37 -50.06
N LYS A 593 97.05 -7.24 -50.52
CA LYS A 593 97.25 -8.17 -51.65
C LYS A 593 97.01 -7.54 -53.02
N THR A 594 96.28 -6.43 -53.11
CA THR A 594 95.99 -5.71 -54.36
C THR A 594 96.65 -4.34 -54.47
N GLY A 595 97.40 -3.88 -53.46
CA GLY A 595 97.97 -2.54 -53.42
C GLY A 595 99.46 -2.47 -53.07
N HIS A 596 100.34 -3.09 -53.87
CA HIS A 596 101.77 -2.71 -53.91
C HIS A 596 102.32 -2.69 -55.35
N HIS A 597 101.65 -1.90 -56.20
CA HIS A 597 102.31 -1.26 -57.33
C HIS A 597 101.90 0.22 -57.38
N ALA A 598 102.94 1.08 -57.33
CA ALA A 598 102.96 2.52 -57.61
C ALA A 598 102.61 3.48 -56.44
N ASP A 599 103.66 3.84 -55.72
CA ASP A 599 103.87 5.17 -55.14
C ASP A 599 104.59 6.06 -56.17
N SER A 600 104.03 7.23 -56.52
CA SER A 600 104.77 8.51 -56.67
C SER A 600 103.89 9.64 -57.25
N GLY A 601 103.90 10.81 -56.58
CA GLY A 601 103.97 12.14 -57.20
C GLY A 601 102.66 12.95 -57.33
N THR A 602 102.23 13.69 -56.30
CA THR A 602 102.50 15.12 -56.01
C THR A 602 101.81 16.16 -56.91
N SER A 603 100.90 16.95 -56.31
CA SER A 603 100.86 18.43 -56.37
C SER A 603 99.88 18.96 -55.29
N GLU A 604 100.39 19.84 -54.42
CA GLU A 604 99.66 20.60 -53.40
C GLU A 604 98.87 21.77 -54.03
N GLU A 605 97.64 22.04 -53.55
CA GLU A 605 97.11 23.34 -53.03
C GLU A 605 95.56 23.32 -52.83
N PRO A 606 94.92 24.27 -52.09
CA PRO A 606 94.19 23.95 -50.84
C PRO A 606 92.64 24.14 -50.84
N ARG A 607 91.99 23.66 -49.76
CA ARG A 607 90.56 23.85 -49.32
C ARG A 607 89.58 22.99 -50.14
N THR A 608 88.68 22.13 -49.60
CA THR A 608 87.81 22.08 -48.41
C THR A 608 87.37 20.61 -48.16
N PRO A 609 86.94 20.19 -46.96
CA PRO A 609 85.94 19.12 -46.84
C PRO A 609 84.63 19.75 -46.34
N GLU A 610 83.66 20.11 -47.19
CA GLU A 610 82.73 19.24 -47.94
C GLU A 610 82.10 18.15 -47.07
N GLN A 611 80.78 18.33 -46.88
CA GLN A 611 79.81 17.43 -46.26
C GLN A 611 79.99 15.99 -46.76
N GLU A 612 80.16 15.04 -45.84
CA GLU A 612 79.78 13.66 -46.11
C GLU A 612 78.25 13.63 -46.11
N ASP A 613 77.69 13.67 -47.32
CA ASP A 613 76.27 13.46 -47.57
C ASP A 613 75.89 12.04 -47.13
N LEU A 614 74.80 11.94 -46.35
CA LEU A 614 74.16 10.67 -46.01
C LEU A 614 73.86 9.89 -47.30
N PRO A 615 73.90 8.55 -47.28
CA PRO A 615 73.50 7.74 -48.44
C PRO A 615 72.15 8.21 -48.97
N GLU A 616 72.07 8.50 -50.27
CA GLU A 616 70.91 9.13 -50.92
C GLU A 616 69.60 8.35 -50.63
N ALA A 617 69.69 7.03 -50.42
CA ALA A 617 68.59 6.18 -49.99
C ALA A 617 68.08 6.52 -48.56
N LEU A 618 69.00 6.74 -47.62
CA LEU A 618 68.67 7.06 -46.23
C LEU A 618 68.17 8.50 -46.08
N GLN A 619 68.67 9.42 -46.90
CA GLN A 619 68.14 10.78 -47.01
C GLN A 619 66.73 10.79 -47.61
N ASN A 620 66.46 9.95 -48.62
CA ASN A 620 65.13 9.79 -49.18
C ASN A 620 64.15 9.15 -48.19
N ASP A 621 64.57 8.12 -47.44
CA ASP A 621 63.74 7.48 -46.42
C ASP A 621 63.42 8.42 -45.25
N ILE A 622 64.40 9.22 -44.81
CA ILE A 622 64.18 10.26 -43.79
C ILE A 622 63.24 11.35 -44.32
N ALA A 623 63.39 11.76 -45.57
CA ALA A 623 62.49 12.74 -46.19
C ALA A 623 61.06 12.19 -46.34
N GLU A 624 60.90 10.92 -46.72
CA GLU A 624 59.60 10.25 -46.83
C GLU A 624 58.94 10.10 -45.45
N LEU A 625 59.69 9.69 -44.42
CA LEU A 625 59.19 9.60 -43.05
C LEU A 625 58.82 10.97 -42.46
N LEU A 626 59.53 12.03 -42.82
CA LEU A 626 59.16 13.39 -42.42
C LEU A 626 57.87 13.86 -43.09
N VAL A 627 57.63 13.49 -44.35
CA VAL A 627 56.37 13.76 -45.04
C VAL A 627 55.23 12.97 -44.41
N ILE A 628 55.42 11.67 -44.16
CA ILE A 628 54.41 10.83 -43.49
C ILE A 628 54.09 11.34 -42.09
N ASN A 629 55.11 11.74 -41.31
CA ASN A 629 54.88 12.34 -40.00
C ASN A 629 54.14 13.67 -40.10
N ALA A 630 54.43 14.50 -41.10
CA ALA A 630 53.70 15.75 -41.32
C ALA A 630 52.23 15.48 -41.69
N GLU A 631 51.96 14.52 -42.58
CA GLU A 631 50.61 14.11 -42.97
C GLU A 631 49.82 13.51 -41.79
N GLU A 632 50.44 12.65 -40.97
CA GLU A 632 49.79 12.12 -39.76
C GLU A 632 49.55 13.24 -38.74
N THR A 633 50.46 14.20 -38.59
CA THR A 633 50.26 15.34 -37.69
C THR A 633 49.11 16.24 -38.16
N GLU A 634 48.99 16.49 -39.47
CA GLU A 634 47.88 17.22 -40.06
C GLU A 634 46.55 16.46 -39.87
N ARG A 635 46.57 15.13 -40.06
CA ARG A 635 45.41 14.26 -39.83
C ARG A 635 44.95 14.27 -38.37
N PHE A 636 45.88 14.26 -37.41
CA PHE A 636 45.56 14.40 -35.99
C PHE A 636 44.93 15.77 -35.69
N ALA A 637 45.44 16.85 -36.29
CA ALA A 637 44.86 18.18 -36.14
C ALA A 637 43.43 18.26 -36.74
N GLU A 638 43.20 17.65 -37.91
CA GLU A 638 41.87 17.57 -38.52
C GLU A 638 40.87 16.77 -37.68
N LEU A 639 41.32 15.64 -37.11
CA LEU A 639 40.51 14.82 -36.21
C LEU A 639 40.16 15.54 -34.92
N ASP A 640 41.09 16.31 -34.34
CA ASP A 640 40.83 17.12 -33.14
C ASP A 640 39.82 18.24 -33.44
N ASP A 641 39.90 18.88 -34.61
CA ASP A 641 38.91 19.88 -35.05
C ASP A 641 37.53 19.25 -35.30
N GLU A 642 37.46 18.06 -35.88
CA GLU A 642 36.21 17.32 -36.07
C GLU A 642 35.60 16.92 -34.73
N LEU A 643 36.41 16.45 -33.78
CA LEU A 643 35.99 16.12 -32.42
C LEU A 643 35.45 17.36 -31.70
N ALA A 644 36.14 18.50 -31.78
CA ALA A 644 35.70 19.76 -31.19
C ALA A 644 34.34 20.21 -31.77
N ARG A 645 34.14 20.02 -33.08
CA ARG A 645 32.87 20.33 -33.74
C ARG A 645 31.74 19.41 -33.29
N LEU A 646 31.97 18.10 -33.22
CA LEU A 646 30.97 17.13 -32.75
C LEU A 646 30.59 17.37 -31.29
N VAL A 647 31.56 17.71 -30.43
CA VAL A 647 31.29 18.07 -29.03
C VAL A 647 30.45 19.35 -28.94
N ALA A 648 30.70 20.34 -29.79
CA ALA A 648 29.87 21.55 -29.83
C ALA A 648 28.44 21.26 -30.30
N GLU A 649 28.27 20.35 -31.26
CA GLU A 649 26.96 19.90 -31.76
C GLU A 649 26.18 19.11 -30.71
N ASP A 650 26.82 18.19 -29.99
CA ASP A 650 26.21 17.43 -28.89
C ASP A 650 25.76 18.35 -27.74
N GLN A 651 26.58 19.34 -27.40
CA GLN A 651 26.19 20.36 -26.42
C GLN A 651 25.01 21.21 -26.90
N ALA A 652 24.91 21.51 -28.19
CA ALA A 652 23.80 22.26 -28.77
C ALA A 652 22.50 21.42 -28.74
N LEU A 653 22.55 20.17 -29.19
CA LEU A 653 21.45 19.21 -29.11
C LEU A 653 20.97 19.00 -27.68
N THR A 654 21.89 18.88 -26.72
CA THR A 654 21.57 18.74 -25.30
C THR A 654 20.86 19.99 -24.75
N ARG A 655 21.23 21.19 -25.21
CA ARG A 655 20.52 22.44 -24.85
C ARG A 655 19.13 22.50 -25.48
N GLU A 656 18.98 22.07 -26.73
CA GLU A 656 17.67 21.99 -27.39
C GLU A 656 16.74 20.98 -26.69
N LEU A 657 17.26 19.80 -26.31
CA LEU A 657 16.53 18.79 -25.54
C LEU A 657 16.05 19.34 -24.19
N LYS A 658 16.91 20.09 -23.48
CA LYS A 658 16.52 20.76 -22.23
C LYS A 658 15.46 21.85 -22.44
N GLN A 659 15.50 22.58 -23.55
CA GLN A 659 14.49 23.58 -23.88
C GLN A 659 13.15 22.95 -24.30
N ASN A 660 13.17 21.87 -25.08
CA ASN A 660 11.96 21.12 -25.46
C ASN A 660 11.35 20.38 -24.27
N SER A 661 12.16 19.83 -23.37
CA SER A 661 11.73 19.29 -22.08
C SER A 661 10.97 20.35 -21.25
N ARG A 662 11.52 21.57 -21.14
CA ARG A 662 10.83 22.67 -20.45
C ARG A 662 9.54 23.09 -21.16
N LYS A 663 9.51 23.17 -22.50
CA LYS A 663 8.30 23.51 -23.25
C LYS A 663 7.20 22.44 -23.13
N SER A 664 7.57 21.16 -23.11
CA SER A 664 6.65 20.04 -22.85
C SER A 664 6.04 20.13 -21.44
N TRP A 665 6.86 20.48 -20.44
CA TRP A 665 6.37 20.73 -19.08
C TRP A 665 5.38 21.92 -19.01
N PHE A 666 5.66 23.00 -19.74
CA PHE A 666 4.77 24.17 -19.78
C PHE A 666 3.51 23.99 -20.63
N SER A 667 3.49 23.07 -21.62
CA SER A 667 2.27 22.76 -22.38
C SER A 667 1.34 21.78 -21.67
N PHE A 668 1.82 21.04 -20.68
CA PHE A 668 1.00 20.16 -19.84
C PHE A 668 0.37 20.91 -18.65
N ALA A 669 0.85 22.12 -18.34
CA ALA A 669 0.39 22.94 -17.23
C ALA A 669 -0.53 24.10 -17.66
N LYS A 670 -1.24 23.98 -18.79
CA LYS A 670 -2.22 24.97 -19.24
C LYS A 670 -3.56 24.35 -19.63
#